data_AF-A0A960I6B2-F1
#
_entry.id   AF-A0A960I6B2-F1
#
_cell.length_a   1.000
_cell.length_b   1.000
_cell.length_c   1.000
_cell.angle_alpha   90.00
_cell.angle_beta   90.00
_cell.angle_gamma   90.00
#
_symmetry.space_group_name_H-M   'P 1'
#
loop_
_entity.id
_entity.type
_entity.pdbx_description
1 polymer ?
#
loop_
_entity_poly.entity_id
_entity_poly.type
_entity_poly.pdbx_seq_one_letter_code
_entity_poly.pdbx_strand_id
1 'polypeptide(L)'
;MRTDCAAMKATWKWWLAIGALLTIAYFVVPHTAESKLFIYNGLGLLSILALIVGLVRNKVQPLQPWLWFAAGLGSFLIADVCYYLLEATSGADGPPFPSIADFFYLMMYPLMIVGLTKMVREVAPGRDAASFIDAAVVGIAMFGALWVLFVDTVFETSSHTTSALLTQLAYPVMDVALLAVAARLVVTLHLKHPPFAMIVAAIGSLAIADTAYGIYNAEGTFHTGLFIDAFWLGFYVFFAAAALHPAATTASAAEYTEGKLSGRQLVIMFFATLSVPLIDLWWGTQQDRVVTIICGALLSLLILIRVFALTRELQRGKDRLRHEAEHDSLTGLANRALFAERIEAALNAQTSNQVAVMFIDLDDFKTVNDSLGHEAGDRLLSEVADRLRRCVRDGDTVARFGGDEFAVLLESSADRRDAVTVARRALELLNEPIDLGVRTVQASASIGIAMDLADSRDVESLMRSADVAMYLSKAKGKNRFEFFESAMHEEAVERLDLKADLQRALDEDEFILHFQPIFDLGTGKVVLVESLIRWRHPTRGLIPPDRFIPLAEENGMIVPIGDWALRESCKQATQWQKIKGCENIGITVNLSMRQLQDAQLVSSITRALTQSGLKPEHLVLEITESMLAVDADRSAGMLEQLKTIGVKLAIDDFGTGYSSLSYLRSFPVDSIKIDRSFINELHRSSTSTALIEAVVNLSRALGAYTVAEGIEHADQAALLRKLGCDRAQGFYYCRPLNGPSLTALFKEHVADEVEPLESWRRASDRIQQRVFDVNVRYGLGEIRPVARDIESLNRDLGMPLMGSWPWVSNWAESFTNWTPMMIEVRAADSGALNACALLATMERAEGTAIVALGHGSSLFTGLPARDRDSSNALARAIAETLNELPGAWSLEIEQMHDNDPTLVDLADELDHAQLLPELRIPRVAFSSAHQVDDVLSKSMRKQLRRARNRIEADGKQMIIAFDRGKAITAELIDEVEAVHVSRDRAARRRSDLDRPSEREFWRRVVEGGNGEWEIEIASLRLDGVLAAYVVALLDGDTYRVYDGRMNSEYVDYSPGRLVEAAALNRAITDSRFLVLDWMSGIAAEKLLCTNIAESRARLVATSGSRYLASSDWRNVQAELVGSRH
;
A
#
# COMPACT_ATOMS: atom_id res chain seq x y z
N MET A 1 57.44 -29.23 20.91
CA MET A 1 56.72 -29.38 19.63
C MET A 1 56.19 -28.06 19.03
N ARG A 2 56.62 -26.86 19.50
CA ARG A 2 56.32 -25.55 18.88
C ARG A 2 57.55 -24.89 18.24
N THR A 3 58.74 -25.43 18.46
CA THR A 3 60.01 -24.97 17.86
C THR A 3 60.20 -25.44 16.41
N ASP A 4 59.60 -26.56 15.99
CA ASP A 4 59.69 -27.06 14.61
C ASP A 4 58.86 -26.25 13.60
N CYS A 5 57.82 -25.55 14.05
CA CYS A 5 56.90 -24.85 13.15
C CYS A 5 57.49 -23.57 12.52
N ALA A 6 58.52 -22.96 13.13
CA ALA A 6 59.17 -21.76 12.62
C ALA A 6 60.23 -22.09 11.55
N ALA A 7 61.06 -23.10 11.80
CA ALA A 7 62.00 -23.64 10.81
C ALA A 7 61.25 -24.21 9.59
N MET A 8 60.08 -24.81 9.82
CA MET A 8 59.24 -25.37 8.76
C MET A 8 58.62 -24.34 7.81
N LYS A 9 58.44 -23.08 8.23
CA LYS A 9 57.88 -22.00 7.38
C LYS A 9 58.94 -21.28 6.51
N ALA A 10 60.23 -21.54 6.74
CA ALA A 10 61.34 -20.82 6.11
C ALA A 10 62.16 -21.66 5.11
N THR A 11 61.73 -22.88 4.77
CA THR A 11 62.52 -23.81 3.95
C THR A 11 62.81 -23.30 2.53
N TRP A 12 61.88 -22.57 1.93
CA TRP A 12 62.11 -21.90 0.64
C TRP A 12 63.17 -20.78 0.74
N LYS A 13 63.28 -20.09 1.88
CA LYS A 13 64.30 -19.04 2.11
C LYS A 13 65.69 -19.67 2.24
N TRP A 14 65.78 -20.78 2.98
CA TRP A 14 67.01 -21.56 3.07
C TRP A 14 67.43 -22.10 1.71
N TRP A 15 66.48 -22.60 0.92
CA TRP A 15 66.74 -23.03 -0.44
C TRP A 15 67.29 -21.90 -1.32
N LEU A 16 66.68 -20.71 -1.29
CA LEU A 16 67.21 -19.55 -2.05
C LEU A 16 68.62 -19.16 -1.60
N ALA A 17 68.89 -19.18 -0.28
CA ALA A 17 70.23 -18.88 0.24
C ALA A 17 71.27 -19.93 -0.17
N ILE A 18 70.93 -21.22 -0.08
CA ILE A 18 71.79 -22.32 -0.51
C ILE A 18 72.01 -22.27 -2.03
N GLY A 19 70.95 -22.05 -2.81
CA GLY A 19 71.01 -21.89 -4.25
C GLY A 19 71.94 -20.75 -4.64
N ALA A 20 71.78 -19.57 -4.03
CA ALA A 20 72.67 -18.43 -4.26
C ALA A 20 74.13 -18.73 -3.90
N LEU A 21 74.39 -19.41 -2.78
CA LEU A 21 75.74 -19.82 -2.39
C LEU A 21 76.36 -20.83 -3.37
N LEU A 22 75.58 -21.79 -3.87
CA LEU A 22 76.03 -22.77 -4.86
C LEU A 22 76.25 -22.13 -6.24
N THR A 23 75.42 -21.17 -6.64
CA THR A 23 75.64 -20.35 -7.84
C THR A 23 76.91 -19.52 -7.70
N ILE A 24 77.19 -18.93 -6.53
CA ILE A 24 78.46 -18.22 -6.29
C ILE A 24 79.65 -19.20 -6.33
N ALA A 25 79.51 -20.38 -5.71
CA ALA A 25 80.56 -21.40 -5.71
C ALA A 25 80.94 -21.86 -7.11
N TYR A 26 79.96 -21.94 -8.04
CA TYR A 26 80.22 -22.24 -9.45
C TYR A 26 81.22 -21.28 -10.10
N PHE A 27 81.20 -19.99 -9.75
CA PHE A 27 82.14 -18.99 -10.28
C PHE A 27 83.50 -18.94 -9.55
N VAL A 28 83.61 -19.57 -8.38
CA VAL A 28 84.84 -19.55 -7.56
C VAL A 28 85.68 -20.81 -7.79
N VAL A 29 85.05 -21.94 -8.15
CA VAL A 29 85.73 -23.20 -8.44
C VAL A 29 86.31 -23.17 -9.86
N PRO A 30 87.51 -23.72 -10.12
CA PRO A 30 88.09 -23.77 -11.47
C PRO A 30 87.12 -24.35 -12.49
N HIS A 31 86.93 -23.68 -13.64
CA HIS A 31 85.98 -24.07 -14.70
C HIS A 31 86.45 -25.27 -15.55
N THR A 32 86.57 -26.43 -14.91
CA THR A 32 86.81 -27.73 -15.56
C THR A 32 85.49 -28.38 -16.02
N ALA A 33 85.54 -29.29 -16.98
CA ALA A 33 84.35 -30.06 -17.41
C ALA A 33 83.72 -30.84 -16.24
N GLU A 34 84.54 -31.36 -15.32
CA GLU A 34 84.08 -32.07 -14.12
C GLU A 34 83.36 -31.13 -13.15
N SER A 35 83.91 -29.96 -12.83
CA SER A 35 83.26 -29.00 -11.93
C SER A 35 81.94 -28.47 -12.49
N LYS A 36 81.83 -28.29 -13.81
CA LYS A 36 80.55 -27.96 -14.48
C LYS A 36 79.53 -29.09 -14.34
N LEU A 37 79.93 -30.33 -14.66
CA LEU A 37 79.06 -31.50 -14.52
C LEU A 37 78.60 -31.76 -13.08
N PHE A 38 79.44 -31.51 -12.08
CA PHE A 38 79.08 -31.78 -10.68
C PHE A 38 78.38 -30.62 -9.97
N ILE A 39 78.82 -29.37 -10.18
CA ILE A 39 78.25 -28.21 -9.45
C ILE A 39 77.01 -27.68 -10.17
N TYR A 40 77.08 -27.47 -11.48
CA TYR A 40 75.98 -26.89 -12.27
C TYR A 40 74.81 -27.88 -12.38
N ASN A 41 75.06 -29.08 -12.94
CA ASN A 41 74.00 -30.09 -13.07
C ASN A 41 73.59 -30.68 -11.71
N GLY A 42 74.51 -30.70 -10.73
CA GLY A 42 74.18 -31.03 -9.35
C GLY A 42 73.16 -30.08 -8.74
N LEU A 43 73.32 -28.77 -8.96
CA LEU A 43 72.33 -27.77 -8.55
C LEU A 43 71.00 -27.94 -9.29
N GLY A 44 71.02 -28.23 -10.60
CA GLY A 44 69.82 -28.56 -11.38
C GLY A 44 69.07 -29.78 -10.82
N LEU A 45 69.78 -30.87 -10.53
CA LEU A 45 69.21 -32.09 -9.94
C LEU A 45 68.65 -31.83 -8.54
N LEU A 46 69.39 -31.12 -7.68
CA LEU A 46 68.94 -30.73 -6.35
C LEU A 46 67.69 -29.86 -6.42
N SER A 47 67.55 -29.01 -7.43
CA SER A 47 66.38 -28.17 -7.65
C SER A 47 65.14 -28.99 -8.01
N ILE A 48 65.27 -30.01 -8.87
CA ILE A 48 64.18 -30.92 -9.20
C ILE A 48 63.77 -31.74 -7.97
N LEU A 49 64.73 -32.24 -7.19
CA LEU A 49 64.46 -32.96 -5.94
C LEU A 49 63.77 -32.04 -4.91
N ALA A 50 64.25 -30.80 -4.76
CA ALA A 50 63.64 -29.80 -3.89
C ALA A 50 62.20 -29.46 -4.31
N LEU A 51 61.94 -29.37 -5.62
CA LEU A 51 60.59 -29.22 -6.16
C LEU A 51 59.69 -30.40 -5.75
N ILE A 52 60.12 -31.64 -6.00
CA ILE A 52 59.35 -32.85 -5.64
C ILE A 52 59.09 -32.90 -4.12
N VAL A 53 60.11 -32.61 -3.30
CA VAL A 53 59.97 -32.51 -1.84
C VAL A 53 58.95 -31.44 -1.46
N GLY A 54 58.96 -30.29 -2.13
CA GLY A 54 57.97 -29.22 -1.96
C GLY A 54 56.54 -29.70 -2.24
N LEU A 55 56.32 -30.41 -3.34
CA LEU A 55 55.01 -30.94 -3.71
C LEU A 55 54.45 -31.91 -2.68
N VAL A 56 55.27 -32.88 -2.23
CA VAL A 56 54.88 -33.89 -1.23
C VAL A 56 54.65 -33.23 0.13
N ARG A 57 55.57 -32.35 0.55
CA ARG A 57 55.52 -31.70 1.86
C ARG A 57 54.34 -30.75 2.01
N ASN A 58 54.12 -29.90 1.01
CA ASN A 58 53.06 -28.91 1.05
C ASN A 58 51.70 -29.50 0.66
N LYS A 59 51.65 -30.74 0.15
CA LYS A 59 50.43 -31.40 -0.37
C LYS A 59 49.72 -30.54 -1.42
N VAL A 60 50.51 -30.10 -2.41
CA VAL A 60 50.06 -29.15 -3.43
C VAL A 60 48.90 -29.72 -4.25
N GLN A 61 47.82 -28.94 -4.33
CA GLN A 61 46.65 -29.20 -5.17
C GLN A 61 46.36 -27.93 -5.99
N PRO A 62 46.13 -28.04 -7.30
CA PRO A 62 46.21 -29.25 -8.13
C PRO A 62 47.67 -29.69 -8.39
N LEU A 63 47.92 -31.00 -8.43
CA LEU A 63 49.26 -31.56 -8.64
C LEU A 63 49.72 -31.49 -10.10
N GLN A 64 48.80 -31.55 -11.06
CA GLN A 64 49.13 -31.72 -12.49
C GLN A 64 50.06 -30.63 -13.05
N PRO A 65 49.84 -29.32 -12.83
CA PRO A 65 50.71 -28.27 -13.38
C PRO A 65 52.18 -28.42 -12.95
N TRP A 66 52.39 -28.78 -11.69
CA TRP A 66 53.72 -28.91 -11.11
C TRP A 66 54.49 -30.13 -11.63
N LEU A 67 53.79 -31.20 -12.01
CA LEU A 67 54.42 -32.34 -12.68
C LEU A 67 54.96 -31.98 -14.06
N TRP A 68 54.25 -31.12 -14.81
CA TRP A 68 54.73 -30.60 -16.09
C TRP A 68 55.96 -29.71 -15.92
N PHE A 69 56.01 -28.88 -14.86
CA PHE A 69 57.22 -28.13 -14.53
C PHE A 69 58.39 -29.04 -14.15
N ALA A 70 58.15 -30.08 -13.35
CA ALA A 70 59.19 -31.06 -13.03
C ALA A 70 59.73 -31.76 -14.29
N ALA A 71 58.85 -32.14 -15.22
CA ALA A 71 59.23 -32.73 -16.49
C ALA A 71 60.03 -31.75 -17.37
N GLY A 72 59.63 -30.48 -17.42
CA GLY A 72 60.35 -29.43 -18.14
C GLY A 72 61.75 -29.18 -17.60
N LEU A 73 61.91 -29.07 -16.28
CA LEU A 73 63.22 -28.94 -15.62
C LEU A 73 64.07 -30.19 -15.83
N GLY A 74 63.47 -31.37 -15.83
CA GLY A 74 64.15 -32.63 -16.14
C GLY A 74 64.67 -32.66 -17.58
N SER A 75 63.88 -32.18 -18.54
CA SER A 75 64.31 -32.04 -19.94
C SER A 75 65.49 -31.07 -20.06
N PHE A 76 65.42 -29.93 -19.38
CA PHE A 76 66.50 -28.94 -19.35
C PHE A 76 67.80 -29.53 -18.76
N LEU A 77 67.69 -30.32 -17.68
CA LEU A 77 68.85 -30.97 -17.07
C LEU A 77 69.46 -32.05 -17.96
N ILE A 78 68.64 -32.83 -18.65
CA ILE A 78 69.11 -33.81 -19.64
C ILE A 78 69.84 -33.08 -20.78
N ALA A 79 69.34 -31.93 -21.21
CA ALA A 79 69.99 -31.09 -22.21
C ALA A 79 71.36 -30.61 -21.72
N ASP A 80 71.46 -30.06 -20.51
CA ASP A 80 72.73 -29.59 -19.92
C ASP A 80 73.76 -30.74 -19.83
N VAL A 81 73.35 -31.92 -19.36
CA VAL A 81 74.22 -33.10 -19.31
C VAL A 81 74.68 -33.51 -20.71
N CYS A 82 73.78 -33.57 -21.69
CA CYS A 82 74.13 -33.89 -23.07
C CYS A 82 75.11 -32.85 -23.64
N TYR A 83 74.87 -31.56 -23.40
CA TYR A 83 75.70 -30.46 -23.88
C TYR A 83 77.12 -30.55 -23.32
N TYR A 84 77.28 -30.68 -22.01
CA TYR A 84 78.60 -30.78 -21.38
C TYR A 84 79.35 -32.06 -21.75
N LEU A 85 78.65 -33.18 -21.95
CA LEU A 85 79.27 -34.41 -22.46
C LEU A 85 79.79 -34.22 -23.88
N LEU A 86 79.01 -33.58 -24.75
CA LEU A 86 79.44 -33.28 -26.12
C LEU A 86 80.61 -32.29 -26.13
N GLU A 87 80.54 -31.21 -25.34
CA GLU A 87 81.63 -30.22 -25.19
C GLU A 87 82.94 -30.91 -24.75
N ALA A 88 82.87 -31.85 -23.80
CA ALA A 88 84.02 -32.62 -23.34
C ALA A 88 84.62 -33.54 -24.42
N THR A 89 83.80 -34.06 -25.34
CA THR A 89 84.24 -34.97 -26.42
C THR A 89 84.66 -34.26 -27.71
N SER A 90 84.14 -33.06 -27.99
CA SER A 90 84.35 -32.37 -29.27
C SER A 90 85.62 -31.51 -29.33
N GLY A 91 86.31 -31.27 -28.22
CA GLY A 91 87.55 -30.50 -28.21
C GLY A 91 87.38 -29.04 -28.66
N ALA A 92 88.32 -28.51 -29.45
CA ALA A 92 88.37 -27.09 -29.85
C ALA A 92 87.29 -26.68 -30.87
N ASP A 93 86.64 -27.63 -31.54
CA ASP A 93 85.62 -27.36 -32.57
C ASP A 93 84.22 -27.11 -31.98
N GLY A 94 84.04 -27.33 -30.67
CA GLY A 94 82.76 -27.17 -29.98
C GLY A 94 81.72 -28.26 -30.30
N PRO A 95 80.60 -28.34 -29.54
CA PRO A 95 79.54 -29.29 -29.83
C PRO A 95 78.87 -28.99 -31.19
N PRO A 96 78.45 -30.01 -31.96
CA PRO A 96 77.81 -29.80 -33.26
C PRO A 96 76.46 -29.08 -33.10
N PHE A 97 76.17 -28.09 -33.93
CA PHE A 97 74.90 -27.36 -33.89
C PHE A 97 74.07 -27.61 -35.17
N PRO A 98 72.81 -28.09 -35.08
CA PRO A 98 72.10 -28.52 -33.86
C PRO A 98 72.53 -29.91 -33.37
N SER A 99 72.47 -30.13 -32.06
CA SER A 99 72.81 -31.35 -31.34
C SER A 99 71.58 -32.07 -30.76
N ILE A 100 71.80 -33.24 -30.16
CA ILE A 100 70.78 -33.90 -29.33
C ILE A 100 70.43 -33.10 -28.06
N ALA A 101 71.33 -32.22 -27.58
CA ALA A 101 71.04 -31.35 -26.44
C ALA A 101 69.98 -30.30 -26.81
N ASP A 102 70.06 -29.73 -28.02
CA ASP A 102 69.10 -28.72 -28.51
C ASP A 102 67.68 -29.28 -28.59
N PHE A 103 67.52 -30.57 -28.92
CA PHE A 103 66.22 -31.23 -28.86
C PHE A 103 65.61 -31.21 -27.44
N PHE A 104 66.41 -31.50 -26.41
CA PHE A 104 65.94 -31.52 -25.02
C PHE A 104 65.75 -30.10 -24.46
N TYR A 105 66.57 -29.13 -24.88
CA TYR A 105 66.35 -27.72 -24.59
C TYR A 105 65.02 -27.22 -25.18
N LEU A 106 64.74 -27.53 -26.45
CA LEU A 106 63.48 -27.14 -27.09
C LEU A 106 62.26 -27.88 -26.52
N MET A 107 62.42 -29.13 -26.06
CA MET A 107 61.35 -29.90 -25.41
C MET A 107 60.93 -29.33 -24.05
N MET A 108 61.81 -28.59 -23.36
CA MET A 108 61.47 -27.94 -22.08
C MET A 108 60.32 -26.94 -22.25
N TYR A 109 60.32 -26.12 -23.31
CA TYR A 109 59.32 -25.08 -23.52
C TYR A 109 57.87 -25.57 -23.61
N PRO A 110 57.49 -26.55 -24.46
CA PRO A 110 56.11 -27.04 -24.52
C PRO A 110 55.67 -27.65 -23.18
N LEU A 111 56.57 -28.30 -22.44
CA LEU A 111 56.26 -28.82 -21.10
C LEU A 111 55.94 -27.69 -20.12
N MET A 112 56.73 -26.61 -20.13
CA MET A 112 56.49 -25.43 -19.30
C MET A 112 55.19 -24.70 -19.68
N ILE A 113 54.91 -24.54 -20.97
CA ILE A 113 53.70 -23.89 -21.48
C ILE A 113 52.44 -24.67 -21.06
N VAL A 114 52.46 -26.01 -21.17
CA VAL A 114 51.35 -26.87 -20.72
C VAL A 114 51.15 -26.76 -19.21
N GLY A 115 52.23 -26.75 -18.43
CA GLY A 115 52.18 -26.56 -16.99
C GLY A 115 51.52 -25.24 -16.59
N LEU A 116 51.98 -24.11 -17.16
CA LEU A 116 51.42 -22.78 -16.87
C LEU A 116 49.95 -22.67 -17.28
N THR A 117 49.60 -23.19 -18.46
CA THR A 117 48.22 -23.12 -18.97
C THR A 117 47.25 -23.90 -18.08
N LYS A 118 47.64 -25.11 -17.63
CA LYS A 118 46.87 -25.88 -16.66
C LYS A 118 46.75 -25.15 -15.32
N MET A 119 47.84 -24.52 -14.85
CA MET A 119 47.81 -23.74 -13.61
C MET A 119 46.80 -22.59 -13.68
N VAL A 120 46.81 -21.80 -14.75
CA VAL A 120 45.85 -20.68 -14.94
C VAL A 120 44.40 -21.20 -14.97
N ARG A 121 44.14 -22.30 -15.69
CA ARG A 121 42.78 -22.87 -15.83
C ARG A 121 42.19 -23.36 -14.51
N GLU A 122 43.02 -23.91 -13.63
CA GLU A 122 42.58 -24.43 -12.33
C GLU A 122 42.29 -23.29 -11.34
N VAL A 123 42.97 -22.15 -11.45
CA VAL A 123 42.74 -21.00 -10.58
C VAL A 123 41.54 -20.16 -11.03
N ALA A 124 41.25 -20.11 -12.33
CA ALA A 124 40.11 -19.37 -12.90
C ALA A 124 39.22 -20.26 -13.80
N PRO A 125 38.43 -21.19 -13.22
CA PRO A 125 37.57 -22.10 -13.97
C PRO A 125 36.33 -21.38 -14.50
N GLY A 126 36.41 -20.87 -15.73
CA GLY A 126 35.25 -20.37 -16.47
C GLY A 126 35.41 -18.93 -16.96
N ARG A 127 35.45 -18.79 -18.29
CA ARG A 127 35.55 -17.55 -19.09
C ARG A 127 36.92 -16.86 -19.06
N ASP A 128 37.70 -17.22 -20.08
CA ASP A 128 39.14 -16.99 -20.16
C ASP A 128 39.56 -16.24 -21.45
N ALA A 129 38.57 -15.82 -22.26
CA ALA A 129 38.84 -15.13 -23.54
C ALA A 129 39.54 -13.77 -23.32
N ALA A 130 39.16 -13.07 -22.25
CA ALA A 130 39.74 -11.81 -21.81
C ALA A 130 41.24 -11.92 -21.51
N SER A 131 41.62 -12.85 -20.62
CA SER A 131 43.03 -13.05 -20.23
C SER A 131 43.87 -13.59 -21.40
N PHE A 132 43.25 -14.41 -22.26
CA PHE A 132 43.88 -14.93 -23.46
C PHE A 132 44.21 -13.81 -24.45
N ILE A 133 43.28 -12.87 -24.66
CA ILE A 133 43.52 -11.69 -25.49
C ILE A 133 44.65 -10.84 -24.89
N ASP A 134 44.64 -10.60 -23.58
CA ASP A 134 45.70 -9.82 -22.90
C ASP A 134 47.09 -10.47 -23.07
N ALA A 135 47.17 -11.80 -22.97
CA ALA A 135 48.40 -12.56 -23.20
C ALA A 135 48.85 -12.54 -24.67
N ALA A 136 47.91 -12.64 -25.62
CA ALA A 136 48.21 -12.56 -27.05
C ALA A 136 48.74 -11.18 -27.45
N VAL A 137 48.22 -10.10 -26.84
CA VAL A 137 48.73 -8.74 -27.04
C VAL A 137 50.18 -8.63 -26.59
N VAL A 138 50.53 -9.14 -25.41
CA VAL A 138 51.92 -9.14 -24.93
C VAL A 138 52.81 -10.02 -25.82
N GLY A 139 52.36 -11.22 -26.18
CA GLY A 139 53.13 -12.14 -27.03
C GLY A 139 53.43 -11.58 -28.42
N ILE A 140 52.44 -10.98 -29.09
CA ILE A 140 52.64 -10.38 -30.42
C ILE A 140 53.54 -9.14 -30.34
N ALA A 141 53.43 -8.33 -29.29
CA ALA A 141 54.31 -7.18 -29.09
C ALA A 141 55.76 -7.62 -28.87
N MET A 142 55.98 -8.64 -28.05
CA MET A 142 57.32 -9.22 -27.82
C MET A 142 57.88 -9.89 -29.07
N PHE A 143 57.05 -10.61 -29.83
CA PHE A 143 57.45 -11.20 -31.11
C PHE A 143 57.89 -10.14 -32.12
N GLY A 144 57.11 -9.06 -32.27
CA GLY A 144 57.46 -7.96 -33.17
C GLY A 144 58.77 -7.27 -32.75
N ALA A 145 58.95 -7.02 -31.45
CA ALA A 145 60.20 -6.47 -30.93
C ALA A 145 61.40 -7.40 -31.19
N LEU A 146 61.24 -8.69 -30.91
CA LEU A 146 62.25 -9.70 -31.16
C LEU A 146 62.59 -9.84 -32.65
N TRP A 147 61.58 -9.73 -33.52
CA TRP A 147 61.78 -9.82 -34.96
C TRP A 147 62.77 -8.76 -35.43
N VAL A 148 62.49 -7.50 -35.10
CA VAL A 148 63.31 -6.34 -35.49
C VAL A 148 64.69 -6.37 -34.85
N LEU A 149 64.80 -6.79 -33.59
CA LEU A 149 66.07 -6.73 -32.85
C LEU A 149 67.01 -7.91 -33.11
N PHE A 150 66.49 -9.07 -33.55
CA PHE A 150 67.27 -10.31 -33.56
C PHE A 150 67.04 -11.16 -34.80
N VAL A 151 65.78 -11.39 -35.19
CA VAL A 151 65.46 -12.34 -36.27
C VAL A 151 65.97 -11.86 -37.62
N ASP A 152 65.79 -10.58 -37.96
CA ASP A 152 66.27 -10.01 -39.23
C ASP A 152 67.80 -10.10 -39.33
N THR A 153 68.50 -9.75 -38.24
CA THR A 153 69.97 -9.85 -38.17
C THR A 153 70.48 -11.28 -38.38
N VAL A 154 69.81 -12.28 -37.81
CA VAL A 154 70.16 -13.70 -37.98
C VAL A 154 69.97 -14.15 -39.44
N PHE A 155 68.92 -13.71 -40.12
CA PHE A 155 68.72 -14.01 -41.54
C PHE A 155 69.79 -13.36 -42.45
N GLU A 156 70.26 -12.17 -42.11
CA GLU A 156 71.30 -11.48 -42.90
C GLU A 156 72.71 -12.07 -42.70
N THR A 157 73.03 -12.60 -41.51
CA THR A 157 74.37 -13.10 -41.17
C THR A 157 74.57 -14.60 -41.33
N SER A 158 73.51 -15.38 -41.58
CA SER A 158 73.59 -16.85 -41.55
C SER A 158 74.08 -17.49 -42.86
N SER A 159 75.22 -18.16 -42.80
CA SER A 159 75.72 -19.13 -43.81
C SER A 159 75.41 -20.59 -43.42
N HIS A 160 74.46 -20.78 -42.51
CA HIS A 160 74.17 -22.05 -41.84
C HIS A 160 73.27 -22.99 -42.65
N THR A 161 73.31 -24.28 -42.32
CA THR A 161 72.37 -25.29 -42.85
C THR A 161 70.93 -25.00 -42.40
N THR A 162 69.93 -25.41 -43.18
CA THR A 162 68.50 -25.16 -42.89
C THR A 162 68.07 -25.65 -41.50
N SER A 163 68.64 -26.76 -41.02
CA SER A 163 68.37 -27.30 -39.68
C SER A 163 68.93 -26.42 -38.55
N ALA A 164 70.11 -25.83 -38.74
CA ALA A 164 70.70 -24.90 -37.78
C ALA A 164 69.89 -23.60 -37.69
N LEU A 165 69.47 -23.05 -38.84
CA LEU A 165 68.61 -21.87 -38.88
C LEU A 165 67.28 -22.09 -38.17
N LEU A 166 66.59 -23.21 -38.44
CA LEU A 166 65.33 -23.55 -37.78
C LEU A 166 65.49 -23.71 -36.27
N THR A 167 66.59 -24.32 -35.82
CA THR A 167 66.88 -24.50 -34.40
C THR A 167 67.17 -23.16 -33.73
N GLN A 168 67.98 -22.31 -34.36
CA GLN A 168 68.32 -20.98 -33.84
C GLN A 168 67.12 -20.04 -33.75
N LEU A 169 66.19 -20.12 -34.70
CA LEU A 169 64.92 -19.37 -34.65
C LEU A 169 63.93 -19.93 -33.63
N ALA A 170 64.01 -21.22 -33.30
CA ALA A 170 63.08 -21.85 -32.36
C ALA A 170 63.25 -21.31 -30.93
N TYR A 171 64.49 -21.05 -30.47
CA TYR A 171 64.72 -20.55 -29.10
C TYR A 171 64.00 -19.22 -28.82
N PRO A 172 64.23 -18.12 -29.57
CA PRO A 172 63.57 -16.85 -29.29
C PRO A 172 62.05 -16.90 -29.47
N VAL A 173 61.55 -17.66 -30.45
CA VAL A 173 60.11 -17.85 -30.66
C VAL A 173 59.46 -18.56 -29.48
N MET A 174 60.11 -19.59 -28.95
CA MET A 174 59.60 -20.34 -27.80
C MET A 174 59.72 -19.55 -26.49
N ASP A 175 60.74 -18.70 -26.33
CA ASP A 175 60.84 -17.73 -25.23
C ASP A 175 59.67 -16.75 -25.22
N VAL A 176 59.35 -16.16 -26.38
CA VAL A 176 58.21 -15.26 -26.51
C VAL A 176 56.90 -15.99 -26.19
N ALA A 177 56.74 -17.23 -26.67
CA ALA A 177 55.56 -18.04 -26.35
C ALA A 177 55.44 -18.32 -24.84
N LEU A 178 56.55 -18.67 -24.18
CA LEU A 178 56.59 -18.94 -22.74
C LEU A 178 56.32 -17.67 -21.92
N LEU A 179 56.92 -16.54 -22.30
CA LEU A 179 56.71 -15.24 -21.67
C LEU A 179 55.27 -14.72 -21.85
N ALA A 180 54.65 -14.95 -23.01
CA ALA A 180 53.24 -14.61 -23.23
C ALA A 180 52.31 -15.37 -22.26
N VAL A 181 52.55 -16.67 -22.07
CA VAL A 181 51.78 -17.49 -21.13
C VAL A 181 52.10 -17.12 -19.68
N ALA A 182 53.34 -16.76 -19.36
CA ALA A 182 53.72 -16.23 -18.04
C ALA A 182 53.05 -14.87 -17.74
N ALA A 183 52.96 -13.98 -18.74
CA ALA A 183 52.26 -12.71 -18.63
C ALA A 183 50.76 -12.92 -18.31
N ARG A 184 50.14 -13.95 -18.88
CA ARG A 184 48.78 -14.37 -18.53
C ARG A 184 48.62 -14.69 -17.06
N LEU A 185 49.58 -15.39 -16.45
CA LEU A 185 49.61 -15.70 -15.03
C LEU A 185 49.66 -14.42 -14.18
N VAL A 186 50.49 -13.45 -14.58
CA VAL A 186 50.63 -12.14 -13.92
C VAL A 186 49.31 -11.34 -13.97
N VAL A 187 48.68 -11.28 -15.15
CA VAL A 187 47.43 -10.54 -15.38
C VAL A 187 46.28 -11.17 -14.61
N THR A 188 46.19 -12.49 -14.60
CA THR A 188 45.07 -13.21 -13.98
C THR A 188 45.16 -13.20 -12.45
N LEU A 189 46.37 -13.35 -11.89
CA LEU A 189 46.54 -13.64 -10.46
C LEU A 189 47.05 -12.48 -9.62
N HIS A 190 47.54 -11.40 -10.25
CA HIS A 190 48.28 -10.31 -9.61
C HIS A 190 49.52 -10.82 -8.82
N LEU A 191 50.67 -10.15 -8.92
CA LEU A 191 51.95 -10.61 -8.31
C LEU A 191 51.98 -10.68 -6.76
N LYS A 192 50.84 -10.62 -6.08
CA LYS A 192 50.74 -10.66 -4.61
C LYS A 192 51.01 -12.04 -4.01
N HIS A 193 50.84 -13.11 -4.79
CA HIS A 193 51.14 -14.47 -4.35
C HIS A 193 52.61 -14.84 -4.61
N PRO A 194 53.42 -15.08 -3.57
CA PRO A 194 54.87 -15.30 -3.72
C PRO A 194 55.28 -16.46 -4.65
N PRO A 195 54.60 -17.63 -4.67
CA PRO A 195 54.98 -18.72 -5.59
C PRO A 195 54.88 -18.34 -7.07
N PHE A 196 53.84 -17.59 -7.47
CA PHE A 196 53.67 -17.17 -8.86
C PHE A 196 54.71 -16.11 -9.25
N ALA A 197 55.04 -15.20 -8.35
CA ALA A 197 56.13 -14.24 -8.57
C ALA A 197 57.48 -14.95 -8.78
N MET A 198 57.75 -16.03 -8.04
CA MET A 198 58.96 -16.84 -8.22
C MET A 198 58.97 -17.60 -9.56
N ILE A 199 57.83 -18.14 -10.01
CA ILE A 199 57.73 -18.78 -11.34
C ILE A 199 57.98 -17.76 -12.45
N VAL A 200 57.39 -16.56 -12.34
CA VAL A 200 57.61 -15.47 -13.30
C VAL A 200 59.07 -15.02 -13.29
N ALA A 201 59.70 -14.92 -12.11
CA ALA A 201 61.13 -14.62 -11.99
C ALA A 201 62.01 -15.70 -12.60
N ALA A 202 61.65 -16.99 -12.47
CA ALA A 202 62.37 -18.09 -13.09
C ALA A 202 62.35 -17.98 -14.63
N ILE A 203 61.17 -17.76 -15.21
CA ILE A 203 60.98 -17.62 -16.66
C ILE A 203 61.68 -16.35 -17.17
N GLY A 204 61.60 -15.24 -16.43
CA GLY A 204 62.33 -14.03 -16.78
C GLY A 204 63.85 -14.22 -16.73
N SER A 205 64.34 -14.99 -15.77
CA SER A 205 65.77 -15.35 -15.67
C SER A 205 66.23 -16.16 -16.89
N LEU A 206 65.46 -17.15 -17.31
CA LEU A 206 65.71 -17.92 -18.54
C LEU A 206 65.77 -17.01 -19.76
N ALA A 207 64.76 -16.16 -19.97
CA ALA A 207 64.71 -15.26 -21.12
C ALA A 207 65.89 -14.26 -21.18
N ILE A 208 66.35 -13.76 -20.03
CA ILE A 208 67.54 -12.91 -19.94
C ILE A 208 68.80 -13.69 -20.35
N ALA A 209 68.93 -14.93 -19.88
CA ALA A 209 70.04 -15.79 -20.25
C ALA A 209 70.03 -16.11 -21.75
N ASP A 210 68.89 -16.49 -22.32
CA ASP A 210 68.81 -16.86 -23.74
C ASP A 210 69.07 -15.66 -24.65
N THR A 211 68.57 -14.47 -24.29
CA THR A 211 68.84 -13.23 -25.03
C THR A 211 70.33 -12.86 -24.98
N ALA A 212 70.94 -12.89 -23.80
CA ALA A 212 72.36 -12.57 -23.66
C ALA A 212 73.25 -13.63 -24.35
N TYR A 213 72.82 -14.90 -24.37
CA TYR A 213 73.50 -15.97 -25.08
C TYR A 213 73.46 -15.71 -26.59
N GLY A 214 72.30 -15.34 -27.12
CA GLY A 214 72.16 -14.94 -28.52
C GLY A 214 73.13 -13.84 -28.92
N ILE A 215 73.29 -12.81 -28.08
CA ILE A 215 74.22 -11.69 -28.31
C ILE A 215 75.69 -12.16 -28.26
N TYR A 216 76.11 -12.82 -27.18
CA TYR A 216 77.50 -13.28 -27.03
C TYR A 216 77.89 -14.33 -28.08
N ASN A 217 76.96 -15.18 -28.48
CA ASN A 217 77.18 -16.18 -29.52
C ASN A 217 77.30 -15.51 -30.90
N ALA A 218 76.51 -14.48 -31.20
CA ALA A 218 76.63 -13.71 -32.44
C ALA A 218 77.97 -12.96 -32.53
N GLU A 219 78.50 -12.48 -31.40
CA GLU A 219 79.82 -11.84 -31.32
C GLU A 219 80.98 -12.85 -31.27
N GLY A 220 80.71 -14.15 -31.16
CA GLY A 220 81.72 -15.20 -31.00
C GLY A 220 82.50 -15.14 -29.68
N THR A 221 81.97 -14.42 -28.68
CA THR A 221 82.62 -14.20 -27.38
C THR A 221 82.10 -15.15 -26.30
N PHE A 222 81.07 -15.93 -26.59
CA PHE A 222 80.49 -16.89 -25.66
C PHE A 222 81.47 -17.99 -25.27
N HIS A 223 81.57 -18.22 -23.97
CA HIS A 223 82.21 -19.38 -23.38
C HIS A 223 81.51 -19.71 -22.05
N THR A 224 81.49 -20.97 -21.70
CA THR A 224 80.91 -21.45 -20.44
C THR A 224 81.70 -20.93 -19.24
N GLY A 225 81.02 -20.44 -18.20
CA GLY A 225 81.61 -19.77 -17.02
C GLY A 225 81.38 -18.25 -16.98
N LEU A 226 80.73 -17.68 -17.99
CA LEU A 226 80.29 -16.28 -17.98
C LEU A 226 79.18 -16.05 -16.95
N PHE A 227 79.04 -14.80 -16.47
CA PHE A 227 78.03 -14.42 -15.49
C PHE A 227 76.58 -14.77 -15.91
N ILE A 228 76.36 -14.93 -17.23
CA ILE A 228 75.11 -15.39 -17.81
C ILE A 228 74.62 -16.75 -17.26
N ASP A 229 75.55 -17.64 -16.91
CA ASP A 229 75.25 -18.96 -16.35
C ASP A 229 74.44 -18.87 -15.05
N ALA A 230 74.59 -17.77 -14.30
CA ALA A 230 73.82 -17.50 -13.09
C ALA A 230 72.32 -17.38 -13.38
N PHE A 231 71.93 -16.88 -14.56
CA PHE A 231 70.54 -16.69 -14.94
C PHE A 231 69.87 -18.00 -15.35
N TRP A 232 70.56 -18.92 -16.03
CA TRP A 232 70.05 -20.28 -16.24
C TRP A 232 69.97 -21.07 -14.93
N LEU A 233 70.92 -20.91 -14.00
CA LEU A 233 70.78 -21.49 -12.65
C LEU A 233 69.62 -20.87 -11.87
N GLY A 234 69.35 -19.58 -12.07
CA GLY A 234 68.18 -18.90 -11.52
C GLY A 234 66.85 -19.55 -11.91
N PHE A 235 66.74 -20.04 -13.15
CA PHE A 235 65.55 -20.78 -13.62
C PHE A 235 65.26 -22.01 -12.76
N TYR A 236 66.27 -22.85 -12.47
CA TYR A 236 66.13 -23.99 -11.57
C TYR A 236 65.78 -23.57 -10.13
N VAL A 237 66.54 -22.63 -9.58
CA VAL A 237 66.47 -22.24 -8.16
C VAL A 237 65.11 -21.64 -7.83
N PHE A 238 64.58 -20.74 -8.68
CA PHE A 238 63.31 -20.07 -8.43
C PHE A 238 62.10 -21.00 -8.59
N PHE A 239 62.09 -21.93 -9.55
CA PHE A 239 61.01 -22.92 -9.66
C PHE A 239 60.95 -23.86 -8.43
N ALA A 240 62.10 -24.31 -7.94
CA ALA A 240 62.18 -25.12 -6.73
C ALA A 240 61.73 -24.32 -5.49
N ALA A 241 62.11 -23.05 -5.38
CA ALA A 241 61.66 -22.16 -4.31
C ALA A 241 60.13 -21.99 -4.30
N ALA A 242 59.53 -21.85 -5.48
CA ALA A 242 58.08 -21.68 -5.63
C ALA A 242 57.32 -22.90 -5.08
N ALA A 243 57.77 -24.13 -5.37
CA ALA A 243 57.15 -25.36 -4.89
C ALA A 243 57.34 -25.57 -3.37
N LEU A 244 58.48 -25.16 -2.82
CA LEU A 244 58.78 -25.23 -1.39
C LEU A 244 58.03 -24.19 -0.56
N HIS A 245 57.52 -23.14 -1.18
CA HIS A 245 56.81 -22.08 -0.48
C HIS A 245 55.46 -22.58 0.09
N PRO A 246 55.14 -22.32 1.36
CA PRO A 246 53.91 -22.84 2.00
C PRO A 246 52.61 -22.45 1.29
N ALA A 247 52.60 -21.30 0.60
CA ALA A 247 51.44 -20.82 -0.18
C ALA A 247 51.28 -21.48 -1.55
N ALA A 248 52.09 -22.49 -1.91
CA ALA A 248 51.98 -23.20 -3.18
C ALA A 248 50.63 -23.94 -3.36
N THR A 249 49.90 -24.19 -2.27
CA THR A 249 48.60 -24.90 -2.24
C THR A 249 47.39 -23.97 -2.25
N THR A 250 47.57 -22.69 -1.92
CA THR A 250 46.48 -21.75 -1.66
C THR A 250 46.29 -20.83 -2.86
N ALA A 251 45.69 -21.36 -3.91
CA ALA A 251 44.95 -20.54 -4.86
C ALA A 251 43.48 -20.96 -4.75
N SER A 252 42.82 -20.49 -3.69
CA SER A 252 41.37 -20.64 -3.57
C SER A 252 40.72 -19.69 -4.56
N ALA A 253 39.76 -20.19 -5.33
CA ALA A 253 38.92 -19.39 -6.24
C ALA A 253 38.24 -18.17 -5.55
N ALA A 254 38.23 -18.12 -4.21
CA ALA A 254 37.60 -17.07 -3.41
C ALA A 254 38.30 -15.70 -3.41
N GLU A 255 39.57 -15.59 -3.83
CA GLU A 255 40.27 -14.29 -3.94
C GLU A 255 40.19 -13.67 -5.34
N TYR A 256 39.42 -14.28 -6.25
CA TYR A 256 39.18 -13.72 -7.58
C TYR A 256 38.18 -12.56 -7.50
N THR A 257 38.70 -11.32 -7.46
CA THR A 257 37.89 -10.14 -7.77
C THR A 257 37.60 -10.11 -9.26
N GLU A 258 36.31 -10.11 -9.64
CA GLU A 258 35.85 -9.83 -11.00
C GLU A 258 36.56 -8.58 -11.55
N GLY A 259 37.35 -8.79 -12.60
CA GLY A 259 38.32 -7.83 -13.10
C GLY A 259 37.66 -6.62 -13.76
N LYS A 260 37.49 -5.53 -13.01
CA LYS A 260 37.50 -4.19 -13.60
C LYS A 260 38.90 -3.95 -14.17
N LEU A 261 38.98 -3.63 -15.46
CA LEU A 261 40.23 -3.22 -16.12
C LEU A 261 40.88 -2.08 -15.31
N SER A 262 42.05 -2.34 -14.74
CA SER A 262 42.82 -1.34 -13.99
C SER A 262 43.37 -0.31 -14.98
N GLY A 263 43.40 0.97 -14.60
CA GLY A 263 44.07 2.01 -15.41
C GLY A 263 45.52 1.64 -15.77
N ARG A 264 46.20 0.86 -14.90
CA ARG A 264 47.56 0.34 -15.17
C ARG A 264 47.59 -0.66 -16.33
N GLN A 265 46.57 -1.49 -16.49
CA GLN A 265 46.48 -2.47 -17.57
C GLN A 265 46.26 -1.78 -18.93
N LEU A 266 45.40 -0.76 -18.98
CA LEU A 266 45.20 0.05 -20.20
C LEU A 266 46.49 0.74 -20.65
N VAL A 267 47.27 1.27 -19.69
CA VAL A 267 48.57 1.88 -19.97
C VAL A 267 49.56 0.85 -20.52
N ILE A 268 49.63 -0.36 -19.93
CA ILE A 268 50.50 -1.45 -20.42
C ILE A 268 50.12 -1.84 -21.84
N MET A 269 48.83 -2.02 -22.15
CA MET A 269 48.38 -2.39 -23.50
C MET A 269 48.67 -1.29 -24.53
N PHE A 270 48.52 -0.02 -24.15
CA PHE A 270 48.87 1.12 -25.00
C PHE A 270 50.37 1.15 -25.34
N PHE A 271 51.24 0.98 -24.34
CA PHE A 271 52.68 0.91 -24.60
C PHE A 271 53.07 -0.35 -25.37
N ALA A 272 52.41 -1.49 -25.14
CA ALA A 272 52.63 -2.71 -25.93
C ALA A 272 52.34 -2.50 -27.42
N THR A 273 51.25 -1.80 -27.77
CA THR A 273 50.97 -1.43 -29.18
C THR A 273 51.99 -0.52 -29.82
N LEU A 274 52.57 0.39 -29.04
CA LEU A 274 53.56 1.34 -29.53
C LEU A 274 54.97 0.75 -29.59
N SER A 275 55.24 -0.34 -28.85
CA SER A 275 56.58 -0.93 -28.75
C SER A 275 57.15 -1.33 -30.12
N VAL A 276 56.42 -2.12 -30.90
CA VAL A 276 56.88 -2.61 -32.21
C VAL A 276 57.20 -1.47 -33.20
N PRO A 277 56.30 -0.50 -33.47
CA PRO A 277 56.62 0.59 -34.39
C PRO A 277 57.68 1.55 -33.86
N LEU A 278 57.81 1.73 -32.54
CA LEU A 278 58.90 2.53 -31.97
C LEU A 278 60.26 1.81 -32.12
N ILE A 279 60.31 0.50 -31.94
CA ILE A 279 61.54 -0.27 -32.12
C ILE A 279 61.95 -0.28 -33.60
N ASP A 280 61.01 -0.51 -34.51
CA ASP A 280 61.22 -0.43 -35.97
C ASP A 280 61.73 0.95 -36.41
N LEU A 281 61.24 2.04 -35.80
CA LEU A 281 61.69 3.39 -36.13
C LEU A 281 63.17 3.64 -35.80
N TRP A 282 63.67 3.03 -34.72
CA TRP A 282 65.04 3.28 -34.23
C TRP A 282 66.06 2.25 -34.72
N TRP A 283 65.63 1.00 -34.94
CA TRP A 283 66.50 -0.13 -35.30
C TRP A 283 66.09 -0.88 -36.58
N GLY A 284 64.89 -0.64 -37.11
CA GLY A 284 64.33 -1.44 -38.20
C GLY A 284 64.93 -1.16 -39.57
N THR A 285 64.96 -2.21 -40.40
CA THR A 285 65.36 -2.15 -41.81
C THR A 285 64.15 -1.96 -42.73
N GLN A 286 64.36 -1.80 -44.04
CA GLN A 286 63.25 -1.77 -45.00
C GLN A 286 62.47 -3.09 -45.05
N GLN A 287 63.12 -4.20 -44.66
CA GLN A 287 62.54 -5.55 -44.70
C GLN A 287 61.63 -5.82 -43.49
N ASP A 288 61.91 -5.20 -42.35
CA ASP A 288 61.12 -5.30 -41.11
C ASP A 288 59.73 -4.65 -41.19
N ARG A 289 59.57 -3.64 -42.06
CA ARG A 289 58.33 -2.84 -42.17
C ARG A 289 57.08 -3.69 -42.36
N VAL A 290 57.17 -4.78 -43.12
CA VAL A 290 56.02 -5.67 -43.37
C VAL A 290 55.58 -6.36 -42.08
N VAL A 291 56.53 -6.88 -41.30
CA VAL A 291 56.25 -7.57 -40.04
C VAL A 291 55.78 -6.59 -38.97
N THR A 292 56.37 -5.40 -38.91
CA THR A 292 55.94 -4.30 -38.05
C THR A 292 54.48 -3.90 -38.33
N ILE A 293 54.08 -3.75 -39.60
CA ILE A 293 52.70 -3.44 -39.98
C ILE A 293 51.74 -4.58 -39.59
N ILE A 294 52.11 -5.83 -39.86
CA ILE A 294 51.27 -6.99 -39.51
C ILE A 294 51.07 -7.10 -38.00
N CYS A 295 52.15 -6.99 -37.22
CA CYS A 295 52.08 -7.03 -35.76
C CYS A 295 51.25 -5.84 -35.22
N GLY A 296 51.46 -4.63 -35.73
CA GLY A 296 50.69 -3.44 -35.36
C GLY A 296 49.19 -3.59 -35.66
N ALA A 297 48.84 -4.15 -36.81
CA ALA A 297 47.44 -4.41 -37.19
C ALA A 297 46.79 -5.47 -36.28
N LEU A 298 47.49 -6.57 -36.00
CA LEU A 298 46.99 -7.62 -35.10
C LEU A 298 46.81 -7.12 -33.66
N LEU A 299 47.77 -6.34 -33.13
CA LEU A 299 47.66 -5.74 -31.80
C LEU A 299 46.47 -4.78 -31.71
N SER A 300 46.27 -3.95 -32.74
CA SER A 300 45.13 -3.02 -32.83
C SER A 300 43.79 -3.76 -32.85
N LEU A 301 43.69 -4.85 -33.62
CA LEU A 301 42.49 -5.69 -33.69
C LEU A 301 42.18 -6.36 -32.34
N LEU A 302 43.18 -6.94 -31.69
CA LEU A 302 43.01 -7.59 -30.38
C LEU A 302 42.55 -6.61 -29.30
N ILE A 303 43.10 -5.40 -29.29
CA ILE A 303 42.67 -4.35 -28.35
C ILE A 303 41.24 -3.90 -28.64
N LEU A 304 40.85 -3.76 -29.91
CA LEU A 304 39.47 -3.43 -30.27
C LEU A 304 38.49 -4.49 -29.75
N ILE A 305 38.81 -5.78 -29.97
CA ILE A 305 38.01 -6.90 -29.44
C ILE A 305 37.94 -6.83 -27.91
N ARG A 306 39.05 -6.52 -27.23
CA ARG A 306 39.11 -6.41 -25.77
C ARG A 306 38.24 -5.29 -25.21
N VAL A 307 38.32 -4.10 -25.81
CA VAL A 307 37.51 -2.92 -25.42
C VAL A 307 36.02 -3.18 -25.65
N PHE A 308 35.67 -3.86 -26.75
CA PHE A 308 34.30 -4.26 -27.04
C PHE A 308 33.76 -5.31 -26.06
N ALA A 309 34.57 -6.28 -25.67
CA ALA A 309 34.20 -7.26 -24.64
C ALA A 309 33.93 -6.58 -23.28
N LEU A 310 34.79 -5.63 -22.88
CA LEU A 310 34.62 -4.85 -21.64
C LEU A 310 33.33 -4.05 -21.63
N THR A 311 33.01 -3.35 -22.72
CA THR A 311 31.80 -2.54 -22.80
C THR A 311 30.53 -3.40 -22.72
N ARG A 312 30.54 -4.60 -23.29
CA ARG A 312 29.44 -5.57 -23.14
C ARG A 312 29.30 -6.10 -21.71
N GLU A 313 30.41 -6.38 -21.03
CA GLU A 313 30.39 -6.81 -19.62
C GLU A 313 29.87 -5.70 -18.71
N LEU A 314 30.31 -4.45 -18.92
CA LEU A 314 29.82 -3.28 -18.21
C LEU A 314 28.31 -3.10 -18.42
N GLN A 315 27.82 -3.28 -19.65
CA GLN A 315 26.39 -3.17 -19.94
C GLN A 315 25.59 -4.25 -19.22
N ARG A 316 26.01 -5.52 -19.28
CA ARG A 316 25.35 -6.62 -18.56
C ARG A 316 25.35 -6.43 -17.05
N GLY A 317 26.45 -5.91 -16.48
CA GLY A 317 26.54 -5.58 -15.06
C GLY A 317 25.57 -4.47 -14.66
N LYS A 318 25.44 -3.44 -15.49
CA LYS A 318 24.43 -2.37 -15.30
C LYS A 318 23.01 -2.92 -15.37
N ASP A 319 22.71 -3.78 -16.35
CA ASP A 319 21.37 -4.36 -16.51
C ASP A 319 21.00 -5.27 -15.32
N ARG A 320 21.98 -5.99 -14.75
CA ARG A 320 21.79 -6.84 -13.57
C ARG A 320 21.59 -6.04 -12.29
N LEU A 321 22.42 -5.00 -12.07
CA LEU A 321 22.25 -4.06 -10.97
C LEU A 321 20.94 -3.29 -11.08
N ARG A 322 20.51 -2.97 -12.30
CA ARG A 322 19.21 -2.34 -12.56
C ARG A 322 18.07 -3.28 -12.19
N HIS A 323 18.13 -4.54 -12.62
CA HIS A 323 17.12 -5.54 -12.26
C HIS A 323 17.04 -5.79 -10.74
N GLU A 324 18.17 -5.91 -10.05
CA GLU A 324 18.26 -6.06 -8.59
C GLU A 324 17.82 -4.79 -7.83
N ALA A 325 18.02 -3.61 -8.42
CA ALA A 325 17.56 -2.34 -7.86
C ALA A 325 16.07 -2.05 -8.13
N GLU A 326 15.41 -2.83 -9.02
CA GLU A 326 14.04 -2.60 -9.47
C GLU A 326 13.06 -3.73 -9.05
N HIS A 327 13.54 -4.89 -8.58
CA HIS A 327 12.71 -6.06 -8.26
C HIS A 327 12.98 -6.60 -6.84
N ASP A 328 11.96 -7.19 -6.21
CA ASP A 328 12.06 -7.90 -4.92
C ASP A 328 12.72 -9.27 -5.11
N SER A 329 13.76 -9.56 -4.32
CA SER A 329 14.59 -10.77 -4.46
C SER A 329 13.87 -12.08 -4.10
N LEU A 330 12.81 -12.02 -3.27
CA LEU A 330 12.07 -13.22 -2.85
C LEU A 330 10.95 -13.57 -3.84
N THR A 331 10.18 -12.57 -4.27
CA THR A 331 8.97 -12.78 -5.08
C THR A 331 9.19 -12.52 -6.57
N GLY A 332 10.28 -11.83 -6.94
CA GLY A 332 10.54 -11.37 -8.31
C GLY A 332 9.56 -10.30 -8.80
N LEU A 333 8.73 -9.73 -7.92
CA LEU A 333 7.83 -8.62 -8.24
C LEU A 333 8.61 -7.31 -8.37
N ALA A 334 7.97 -6.26 -8.91
CA ALA A 334 8.54 -4.92 -8.84
C ALA A 334 8.76 -4.52 -7.38
N ASN A 335 9.83 -3.79 -7.10
CA ASN A 335 10.01 -3.18 -5.79
C ASN A 335 9.38 -1.78 -5.74
N ARG A 336 9.45 -1.12 -4.58
CA ARG A 336 8.89 0.23 -4.40
C ARG A 336 9.43 1.26 -5.40
N ALA A 337 10.70 1.18 -5.79
CA ALA A 337 11.30 2.13 -6.72
C ALA A 337 10.74 1.97 -8.14
N LEU A 338 10.69 0.74 -8.66
CA LEU A 338 10.11 0.47 -9.98
C LEU A 338 8.61 0.77 -10.01
N PHE A 339 7.90 0.50 -8.91
CA PHE A 339 6.46 0.80 -8.81
C PHE A 339 6.19 2.32 -8.86
N ALA A 340 6.99 3.13 -8.15
CA ALA A 340 6.88 4.59 -8.20
C ALA A 340 7.17 5.14 -9.59
N GLU A 341 8.21 4.63 -10.27
CA GLU A 341 8.53 5.00 -11.66
C GLU A 341 7.37 4.67 -12.62
N ARG A 342 6.71 3.51 -12.41
CA ARG A 342 5.54 3.11 -13.21
C ARG A 342 4.31 3.99 -12.96
N ILE A 343 4.06 4.39 -11.72
CA ILE A 343 3.01 5.37 -11.41
C ILE A 343 3.31 6.70 -12.11
N GLU A 344 4.54 7.19 -12.00
CA GLU A 344 4.94 8.45 -12.63
C GLU A 344 4.78 8.40 -14.15
N ALA A 345 5.19 7.30 -14.78
CA ALA A 345 4.99 7.08 -16.21
C ALA A 345 3.50 7.05 -16.60
N ALA A 346 2.66 6.36 -15.81
CA ALA A 346 1.23 6.27 -16.05
C ALA A 346 0.52 7.62 -15.90
N LEU A 347 0.88 8.42 -14.89
CA LEU A 347 0.35 9.77 -14.69
C LEU A 347 0.77 10.74 -15.82
N ASN A 348 1.98 10.57 -16.36
CA ASN A 348 2.52 11.40 -17.44
C ASN A 348 2.00 11.04 -18.83
N ALA A 349 1.43 9.84 -19.03
CA ALA A 349 1.06 9.32 -20.34
C ALA A 349 -0.07 10.08 -21.08
N GLN A 350 -0.68 11.12 -20.49
CA GLN A 350 -1.74 11.96 -21.09
C GLN A 350 -2.87 11.17 -21.80
N THR A 351 -3.16 9.96 -21.34
CA THR A 351 -4.32 9.17 -21.78
C THR A 351 -5.59 9.62 -21.06
N SER A 352 -6.76 9.46 -21.69
CA SER A 352 -8.07 9.79 -21.10
C SER A 352 -8.52 8.88 -19.95
N ASN A 353 -7.66 7.95 -19.51
CA ASN A 353 -7.99 6.94 -18.51
C ASN A 353 -7.41 7.33 -17.14
N GLN A 354 -8.12 6.99 -16.07
CA GLN A 354 -7.67 7.20 -14.70
C GLN A 354 -6.72 6.09 -14.28
N VAL A 355 -5.77 6.43 -13.40
CA VAL A 355 -4.85 5.49 -12.76
C VAL A 355 -5.39 5.14 -11.38
N ALA A 356 -5.32 3.87 -11.00
CA ALA A 356 -5.64 3.42 -9.65
C ALA A 356 -4.47 2.68 -9.01
N VAL A 357 -4.18 2.98 -7.75
CA VAL A 357 -3.18 2.31 -6.92
C VAL A 357 -3.89 1.58 -5.80
N MET A 358 -3.53 0.32 -5.59
CA MET A 358 -3.98 -0.49 -4.47
C MET A 358 -2.81 -0.85 -3.58
N PHE A 359 -2.92 -0.63 -2.29
CA PHE A 359 -2.04 -1.22 -1.28
C PHE A 359 -2.75 -2.41 -0.64
N ILE A 360 -2.00 -3.47 -0.41
CA ILE A 360 -2.49 -4.77 0.06
C ILE A 360 -1.56 -5.22 1.17
N ASP A 361 -2.10 -5.39 2.37
CA ASP A 361 -1.38 -5.90 3.53
C ASP A 361 -1.96 -7.25 3.94
N LEU A 362 -1.10 -8.25 4.16
CA LEU A 362 -1.54 -9.57 4.61
C LEU A 362 -1.91 -9.55 6.09
N ASP A 363 -3.14 -9.91 6.40
CA ASP A 363 -3.61 -9.94 7.79
C ASP A 363 -2.92 -11.05 8.58
N ASP A 364 -2.46 -10.72 9.78
CA ASP A 364 -1.86 -11.66 10.74
C ASP A 364 -0.65 -12.46 10.22
N PHE A 365 0.05 -11.96 9.20
CA PHE A 365 1.27 -12.59 8.65
C PHE A 365 2.35 -12.85 9.72
N LYS A 366 2.49 -11.93 10.68
CA LYS A 366 3.41 -12.11 11.81
C LYS A 366 3.09 -13.38 12.62
N THR A 367 1.82 -13.70 12.84
CA THR A 367 1.39 -14.92 13.54
C THR A 367 1.83 -16.17 12.78
N VAL A 368 1.81 -16.14 11.45
CA VAL A 368 2.32 -17.24 10.61
C VAL A 368 3.83 -17.40 10.80
N ASN A 369 4.59 -16.31 10.75
CA ASN A 369 6.04 -16.34 10.99
C ASN A 369 6.39 -16.86 12.39
N ASP A 370 5.69 -16.37 13.41
CA ASP A 370 5.96 -16.73 14.81
C ASP A 370 5.56 -18.19 15.11
N SER A 371 4.54 -18.71 14.42
CA SER A 371 4.02 -20.07 14.65
C SER A 371 4.69 -21.15 13.78
N LEU A 372 5.04 -20.84 12.53
CA LEU A 372 5.51 -21.81 11.53
C LEU A 372 6.94 -21.53 11.04
N GLY A 373 7.55 -20.42 11.45
CA GLY A 373 8.90 -20.01 11.07
C GLY A 373 8.98 -19.22 9.76
N HIS A 374 10.08 -18.48 9.59
CA HIS A 374 10.27 -17.58 8.45
C HIS A 374 10.26 -18.29 7.08
N GLU A 375 10.70 -19.54 6.98
CA GLU A 375 10.66 -20.30 5.72
C GLU A 375 9.22 -20.60 5.25
N ALA A 376 8.27 -20.73 6.19
CA ALA A 376 6.85 -20.86 5.86
C ALA A 376 6.28 -19.50 5.44
N GLY A 377 6.69 -18.41 6.09
CA GLY A 377 6.35 -17.05 5.70
C GLY A 377 6.85 -16.68 4.31
N ASP A 378 8.08 -17.05 3.96
CA ASP A 378 8.66 -16.80 2.64
C ASP A 378 7.87 -17.50 1.53
N ARG A 379 7.47 -18.76 1.77
CA ARG A 379 6.60 -19.52 0.84
C ARG A 379 5.21 -18.92 0.72
N LEU A 380 4.64 -18.43 1.83
CA LEU A 380 3.37 -17.73 1.81
C LEU A 380 3.45 -16.47 0.94
N LEU A 381 4.50 -15.68 1.10
CA LEU A 381 4.74 -14.47 0.30
C LEU A 381 4.93 -14.78 -1.19
N SER A 382 5.64 -15.86 -1.54
CA SER A 382 5.79 -16.30 -2.93
C SER A 382 4.45 -16.72 -3.56
N GLU A 383 3.62 -17.49 -2.85
CA GLU A 383 2.30 -17.88 -3.38
C GLU A 383 1.35 -16.68 -3.50
N VAL A 384 1.36 -15.77 -2.51
CA VAL A 384 0.59 -14.51 -2.57
C VAL A 384 0.99 -13.68 -3.78
N ALA A 385 2.30 -13.55 -4.04
CA ALA A 385 2.79 -12.84 -5.22
C ALA A 385 2.26 -13.45 -6.53
N ASP A 386 2.27 -14.77 -6.64
CA ASP A 386 1.78 -15.47 -7.83
C ASP A 386 0.26 -15.40 -7.98
N ARG A 387 -0.50 -15.36 -6.88
CA ARG A 387 -1.95 -15.12 -6.91
C ARG A 387 -2.25 -13.69 -7.35
N LEU A 388 -1.56 -12.69 -6.80
CA LEU A 388 -1.74 -11.28 -7.17
C LEU A 388 -1.37 -11.01 -8.65
N ARG A 389 -0.34 -11.66 -9.19
CA ARG A 389 -0.02 -11.59 -10.63
C ARG A 389 -1.18 -12.11 -11.49
N ARG A 390 -1.86 -13.18 -11.07
CA ARG A 390 -3.04 -13.73 -11.75
C ARG A 390 -4.27 -12.82 -11.62
N CYS A 391 -4.28 -11.91 -10.64
CA CYS A 391 -5.34 -10.94 -10.42
C CYS A 391 -5.26 -9.70 -11.31
N VAL A 392 -4.25 -9.57 -12.19
CA VAL A 392 -4.07 -8.36 -13.01
C VAL A 392 -3.75 -8.75 -14.47
N ARG A 393 -3.84 -7.79 -15.40
CA ARG A 393 -3.49 -8.00 -16.82
C ARG A 393 -2.04 -7.58 -17.10
N ASP A 394 -1.51 -7.96 -18.26
CA ASP A 394 -0.11 -7.68 -18.67
C ASP A 394 0.30 -6.19 -18.70
N GLY A 395 -0.66 -5.25 -18.67
CA GLY A 395 -0.41 -3.81 -18.60
C GLY A 395 -0.48 -3.21 -17.20
N ASP A 396 -0.85 -3.99 -16.18
CA ASP A 396 -0.90 -3.54 -14.79
C ASP A 396 0.37 -4.03 -14.07
N THR A 397 0.81 -3.32 -13.03
CA THR A 397 2.05 -3.65 -12.31
C THR A 397 1.74 -4.15 -10.91
N VAL A 398 2.33 -5.30 -10.50
CA VAL A 398 2.30 -5.80 -9.12
C VAL A 398 3.68 -5.64 -8.49
N ALA A 399 3.72 -5.10 -7.28
CA ALA A 399 4.92 -4.85 -6.53
C ALA A 399 4.85 -5.40 -5.10
N ARG A 400 6.01 -5.61 -4.50
CA ARG A 400 6.18 -5.89 -3.07
C ARG A 400 7.14 -4.87 -2.47
N PHE A 401 6.71 -4.22 -1.39
CA PHE A 401 7.47 -3.12 -0.79
C PHE A 401 8.37 -3.59 0.35
N GLY A 402 8.05 -4.74 0.94
CA GLY A 402 8.79 -5.38 2.03
C GLY A 402 7.82 -6.02 3.01
N GLY A 403 8.29 -6.99 3.80
CA GLY A 403 7.42 -7.69 4.75
C GLY A 403 6.22 -8.35 4.07
N ASP A 404 5.03 -8.04 4.56
CA ASP A 404 3.69 -8.44 4.13
C ASP A 404 2.99 -7.45 3.18
N GLU A 405 3.66 -6.36 2.79
CA GLU A 405 3.06 -5.28 1.99
C GLU A 405 3.27 -5.47 0.49
N PHE A 406 2.16 -5.49 -0.24
CA PHE A 406 2.07 -5.56 -1.70
C PHE A 406 1.36 -4.33 -2.25
N ALA A 407 1.62 -4.02 -3.51
CA ALA A 407 0.96 -2.93 -4.22
C ALA A 407 0.58 -3.34 -5.65
N VAL A 408 -0.53 -2.81 -6.15
CA VAL A 408 -1.01 -3.02 -7.52
C VAL A 408 -1.30 -1.68 -8.18
N LEU A 409 -0.78 -1.48 -9.38
CA LEU A 409 -1.02 -0.31 -10.22
C LEU A 409 -1.86 -0.74 -11.41
N LEU A 410 -3.01 -0.10 -11.58
CA LEU A 410 -3.87 -0.24 -12.75
C LEU A 410 -3.62 0.94 -13.70
N GLU A 411 -2.84 0.72 -14.76
CA GLU A 411 -2.38 1.77 -15.71
C GLU A 411 -3.48 2.20 -16.70
N SER A 412 -4.62 1.50 -16.73
CA SER A 412 -5.76 1.81 -17.62
C SER A 412 -7.09 1.38 -16.99
N SER A 413 -7.41 1.89 -15.80
CA SER A 413 -8.77 1.77 -15.27
C SER A 413 -9.67 2.79 -15.98
N ALA A 414 -10.66 2.30 -16.73
CA ALA A 414 -11.61 3.19 -17.42
C ALA A 414 -12.62 3.79 -16.43
N ASP A 415 -12.82 3.13 -15.28
CA ASP A 415 -13.80 3.48 -14.24
C ASP A 415 -13.43 2.84 -12.87
N ARG A 416 -13.99 3.37 -11.77
CA ARG A 416 -13.89 2.85 -10.39
C ARG A 416 -14.31 1.38 -10.27
N ARG A 417 -15.19 0.92 -11.17
CA ARG A 417 -15.65 -0.49 -11.25
C ARG A 417 -14.52 -1.48 -11.55
N ASP A 418 -13.54 -1.09 -12.35
CA ASP A 418 -12.40 -1.96 -12.68
C ASP A 418 -11.55 -2.23 -11.44
N ALA A 419 -11.31 -1.19 -10.65
CA ALA A 419 -10.57 -1.29 -9.39
C ALA A 419 -11.33 -2.17 -8.37
N VAL A 420 -12.65 -2.02 -8.25
CA VAL A 420 -13.48 -2.91 -7.40
C VAL A 420 -13.35 -4.38 -7.84
N THR A 421 -13.37 -4.63 -9.14
CA THR A 421 -13.32 -5.99 -9.69
C THR A 421 -11.99 -6.67 -9.37
N VAL A 422 -10.87 -5.96 -9.55
CA VAL A 422 -9.53 -6.47 -9.22
C VAL A 422 -9.38 -6.67 -7.72
N ALA A 423 -9.85 -5.74 -6.89
CA ALA A 423 -9.77 -5.86 -5.43
C ALA A 423 -10.58 -7.05 -4.89
N ARG A 424 -11.82 -7.25 -5.36
CA ARG A 424 -12.63 -8.43 -4.99
C ARG A 424 -11.96 -9.74 -5.40
N ARG A 425 -11.48 -9.81 -6.64
CA ARG A 425 -10.75 -10.98 -7.14
C ARG A 425 -9.50 -11.29 -6.31
N ALA A 426 -8.76 -10.26 -5.90
CA ALA A 426 -7.61 -10.42 -5.02
C ALA A 426 -8.02 -10.97 -3.65
N LEU A 427 -9.04 -10.43 -3.00
CA LEU A 427 -9.53 -10.94 -1.71
C LEU A 427 -10.02 -12.39 -1.80
N GLU A 428 -10.75 -12.74 -2.86
CA GLU A 428 -11.24 -14.11 -3.08
C GLU A 428 -10.08 -15.10 -3.25
N LEU A 429 -9.12 -14.78 -4.13
CA LEU A 429 -7.97 -15.65 -4.39
C LEU A 429 -7.04 -15.75 -3.19
N LEU A 430 -6.86 -14.69 -2.41
CA LEU A 430 -6.00 -14.73 -1.22
C LEU A 430 -6.61 -15.60 -0.10
N ASN A 431 -7.94 -15.57 0.07
CA ASN A 431 -8.65 -16.39 1.07
C ASN A 431 -8.64 -17.90 0.79
N GLU A 432 -8.29 -18.33 -0.43
CA GLU A 432 -8.15 -19.75 -0.72
C GLU A 432 -7.03 -20.37 0.13
N PRO A 433 -7.21 -21.58 0.69
CA PRO A 433 -6.16 -22.23 1.49
C PRO A 433 -4.83 -22.36 0.73
N ILE A 434 -3.71 -22.04 1.39
CA ILE A 434 -2.34 -22.11 0.87
C ILE A 434 -1.63 -23.26 1.57
N ASP A 435 -1.12 -24.22 0.80
CA ASP A 435 -0.31 -25.32 1.31
C ASP A 435 1.16 -24.88 1.46
N LEU A 436 1.61 -24.72 2.70
CA LEU A 436 3.01 -24.40 3.01
C LEU A 436 3.85 -25.67 3.25
N GLY A 437 3.34 -26.85 2.89
CA GLY A 437 3.97 -28.17 3.03
C GLY A 437 3.96 -28.72 4.46
N VAL A 438 3.99 -27.86 5.48
CA VAL A 438 3.91 -28.24 6.90
C VAL A 438 2.47 -28.18 7.42
N ARG A 439 1.69 -27.20 6.93
CA ARG A 439 0.28 -27.00 7.26
C ARG A 439 -0.37 -26.14 6.18
N THR A 440 -1.67 -26.32 5.98
CA THR A 440 -2.48 -25.42 5.15
C THR A 440 -2.91 -24.22 5.99
N VAL A 441 -2.66 -23.01 5.48
CA VAL A 441 -3.08 -21.75 6.12
C VAL A 441 -4.06 -21.02 5.22
N GLN A 442 -5.01 -20.30 5.81
CA GLN A 442 -5.79 -19.30 5.08
C GLN A 442 -5.18 -17.94 5.35
N ALA A 443 -4.92 -17.18 4.29
CA ALA A 443 -4.45 -15.81 4.39
C ALA A 443 -5.59 -14.88 4.00
N SER A 444 -5.83 -13.83 4.78
CA SER A 444 -6.68 -12.72 4.36
C SER A 444 -5.82 -11.48 4.12
N ALA A 445 -6.38 -10.49 3.45
CA ALA A 445 -5.69 -9.24 3.19
C ALA A 445 -6.60 -8.04 3.36
N SER A 446 -6.02 -6.93 3.79
CA SER A 446 -6.68 -5.63 3.84
C SER A 446 -6.19 -4.79 2.66
N ILE A 447 -7.10 -4.26 1.86
CA ILE A 447 -6.79 -3.51 0.63
C ILE A 447 -7.22 -2.04 0.76
N GLY A 448 -6.36 -1.11 0.36
CA GLY A 448 -6.69 0.32 0.22
C GLY A 448 -6.52 0.78 -1.21
N ILE A 449 -7.48 1.51 -1.76
CA ILE A 449 -7.52 1.89 -3.17
C ILE A 449 -7.54 3.41 -3.30
N ALA A 450 -6.59 4.00 -4.01
CA ALA A 450 -6.61 5.41 -4.39
C ALA A 450 -6.66 5.57 -5.91
N MET A 451 -7.40 6.56 -6.38
CA MET A 451 -7.53 6.88 -7.81
C MET A 451 -7.03 8.30 -8.08
N ASP A 452 -6.42 8.50 -9.24
CA ASP A 452 -6.01 9.83 -9.72
C ASP A 452 -7.26 10.70 -10.00
N LEU A 453 -7.57 11.60 -9.06
CA LEU A 453 -8.55 12.66 -9.21
C LEU A 453 -7.84 13.94 -9.71
N ALA A 454 -8.52 14.77 -10.50
CA ALA A 454 -7.92 15.88 -11.26
C ALA A 454 -7.03 16.87 -10.47
N ASP A 455 -7.16 16.92 -9.14
CA ASP A 455 -6.44 17.83 -8.25
C ASP A 455 -5.25 17.19 -7.48
N SER A 456 -4.93 15.91 -7.70
CA SER A 456 -3.88 15.18 -6.93
C SER A 456 -3.00 14.25 -7.77
N ARG A 457 -2.40 14.78 -8.85
CA ARG A 457 -1.44 14.06 -9.72
C ARG A 457 -0.02 14.03 -9.13
N ASP A 458 0.13 13.44 -7.96
CA ASP A 458 1.44 13.25 -7.33
C ASP A 458 1.59 11.80 -6.85
N VAL A 459 2.74 11.18 -7.17
CA VAL A 459 3.01 9.76 -6.90
C VAL A 459 2.95 9.47 -5.40
N GLU A 460 3.62 10.29 -4.59
CA GLU A 460 3.64 10.14 -3.13
C GLU A 460 2.25 10.36 -2.53
N SER A 461 1.51 11.35 -3.02
CA SER A 461 0.14 11.60 -2.57
C SER A 461 -0.80 10.42 -2.87
N LEU A 462 -0.70 9.80 -4.05
CA LEU A 462 -1.54 8.67 -4.46
C LEU A 462 -1.19 7.40 -3.66
N MET A 463 0.10 7.13 -3.48
CA MET A 463 0.58 6.02 -2.63
C MET A 463 0.14 6.20 -1.17
N ARG A 464 0.32 7.40 -0.60
CA ARG A 464 -0.13 7.71 0.77
C ARG A 464 -1.64 7.57 0.94
N SER A 465 -2.41 7.97 -0.08
CA SER A 465 -3.86 7.84 -0.07
C SER A 465 -4.29 6.36 -0.03
N ALA A 466 -3.64 5.51 -0.84
CA ALA A 466 -3.91 4.08 -0.85
C ALA A 466 -3.53 3.43 0.49
N ASP A 467 -2.41 3.84 1.09
CA ASP A 467 -1.96 3.37 2.41
C ASP A 467 -2.95 3.71 3.53
N VAL A 468 -3.42 4.95 3.58
CA VAL A 468 -4.43 5.38 4.56
C VAL A 468 -5.72 4.56 4.43
N ALA A 469 -6.19 4.35 3.20
CA ALA A 469 -7.37 3.53 2.95
C ALA A 469 -7.16 2.06 3.39
N MET A 470 -5.96 1.51 3.17
CA MET A 470 -5.61 0.14 3.55
C MET A 470 -5.59 -0.01 5.07
N TYR A 471 -4.97 0.94 5.77
CA TYR A 471 -4.95 0.97 7.22
C TYR A 471 -6.36 1.02 7.82
N LEU A 472 -7.25 1.86 7.29
CA LEU A 472 -8.64 1.91 7.73
C LEU A 472 -9.43 0.64 7.36
N SER A 473 -9.12 0.03 6.21
CA SER A 473 -9.69 -1.27 5.83
C SER A 473 -9.39 -2.34 6.90
N LYS A 474 -8.14 -2.38 7.38
CA LYS A 474 -7.71 -3.26 8.47
C LYS A 474 -8.45 -2.97 9.78
N ALA A 475 -8.60 -1.68 10.11
CA ALA A 475 -9.33 -1.23 11.31
C ALA A 475 -10.83 -1.58 11.29
N LYS A 476 -11.46 -1.63 10.10
CA LYS A 476 -12.89 -1.91 9.90
C LYS A 476 -13.23 -3.41 9.80
N GLY A 477 -12.32 -4.30 10.21
CA GLY A 477 -12.60 -5.73 10.34
C GLY A 477 -11.81 -6.67 9.44
N LYS A 478 -10.69 -6.21 8.84
CA LYS A 478 -9.78 -7.01 7.98
C LYS A 478 -10.51 -7.63 6.76
N ASN A 479 -9.78 -8.37 5.91
CA ASN A 479 -10.34 -9.11 4.77
C ASN A 479 -11.32 -8.30 3.87
N ARG A 480 -11.00 -7.03 3.62
CA ARG A 480 -11.88 -6.11 2.88
C ARG A 480 -11.07 -5.06 2.13
N PHE A 481 -11.75 -4.29 1.31
CA PHE A 481 -11.15 -3.16 0.61
C PHE A 481 -11.86 -1.85 0.95
N GLU A 482 -11.11 -0.76 0.98
CA GLU A 482 -11.64 0.60 1.11
C GLU A 482 -11.07 1.52 0.04
N PHE A 483 -11.88 2.45 -0.45
CA PHE A 483 -11.38 3.52 -1.31
C PHE A 483 -10.98 4.71 -0.47
N PHE A 484 -9.87 5.34 -0.83
CA PHE A 484 -9.49 6.59 -0.22
C PHE A 484 -10.55 7.66 -0.45
N GLU A 485 -11.01 8.24 0.65
CA GLU A 485 -11.81 9.45 0.69
C GLU A 485 -11.08 10.47 1.56
N SER A 486 -11.17 11.77 1.25
CA SER A 486 -10.37 12.78 1.96
C SER A 486 -10.58 12.79 3.49
N ALA A 487 -11.79 12.42 3.97
CA ALA A 487 -12.12 12.28 5.39
C ALA A 487 -11.34 11.14 6.09
N MET A 488 -10.85 10.15 5.34
CA MET A 488 -10.09 9.01 5.89
C MET A 488 -8.75 9.42 6.49
N HIS A 489 -8.13 10.50 6.00
CA HIS A 489 -6.88 10.99 6.59
C HIS A 489 -7.10 11.49 8.02
N GLU A 490 -8.19 12.22 8.24
CA GLU A 490 -8.59 12.71 9.56
C GLU A 490 -8.96 11.54 10.48
N GLU A 491 -9.71 10.55 9.98
CA GLU A 491 -10.06 9.33 10.73
C GLU A 491 -8.81 8.53 11.16
N ALA A 492 -7.82 8.39 10.27
CA ALA A 492 -6.59 7.67 10.56
C ALA A 492 -5.72 8.38 11.62
N VAL A 493 -5.60 9.72 11.53
CA VAL A 493 -4.92 10.53 12.54
C VAL A 493 -5.65 10.46 13.87
N GLU A 494 -6.98 10.62 13.86
CA GLU A 494 -7.81 10.56 15.06
C GLU A 494 -7.65 9.20 15.77
N ARG A 495 -7.58 8.11 15.02
CA ARG A 495 -7.36 6.76 15.55
C ARG A 495 -5.98 6.60 16.22
N LEU A 496 -4.93 7.20 15.66
CA LEU A 496 -3.61 7.21 16.27
C LEU A 496 -3.59 7.99 17.59
N ASP A 497 -4.24 9.15 17.62
CA ASP A 497 -4.36 9.96 18.84
C ASP A 497 -5.12 9.19 19.94
N LEU A 498 -6.27 8.60 19.60
CA LEU A 498 -7.05 7.80 20.56
C LEU A 498 -6.24 6.63 21.12
N LYS A 499 -5.39 6.00 20.30
CA LYS A 499 -4.52 4.90 20.74
C LYS A 499 -3.48 5.36 21.76
N ALA A 500 -2.95 6.57 21.61
CA ALA A 500 -2.04 7.18 22.57
C ALA A 500 -2.77 7.58 23.87
N ASP A 501 -3.98 8.12 23.75
CA ASP A 501 -4.77 8.59 24.88
C ASP A 501 -5.32 7.44 25.75
N LEU A 502 -5.61 6.27 25.16
CA LEU A 502 -6.08 5.08 25.88
C LEU A 502 -5.18 4.62 27.02
N GLN A 503 -3.86 4.83 26.93
CA GLN A 503 -2.93 4.48 28.00
C GLN A 503 -3.12 5.36 29.24
N ARG A 504 -3.42 6.65 29.04
CA ARG A 504 -3.61 7.62 30.12
C ARG A 504 -5.02 7.56 30.72
N ALA A 505 -6.01 7.23 29.90
CA ALA A 505 -7.43 7.20 30.27
C ALA A 505 -7.75 6.35 31.51
N LEU A 506 -7.04 5.24 31.71
CA LEU A 506 -7.26 4.37 32.87
C LEU A 506 -6.69 4.98 34.17
N ASP A 507 -5.55 5.66 34.09
CA ASP A 507 -4.90 6.30 35.24
C ASP A 507 -5.59 7.63 35.63
N GLU A 508 -6.26 8.27 34.68
CA GLU A 508 -6.95 9.56 34.84
C GLU A 508 -8.47 9.41 35.14
N ASP A 509 -8.95 8.20 35.47
CA ASP A 509 -10.37 7.89 35.79
C ASP A 509 -11.37 8.34 34.71
N GLU A 510 -10.98 8.24 33.43
CA GLU A 510 -11.79 8.70 32.30
C GLU A 510 -12.87 7.69 31.86
N PHE A 511 -12.73 6.42 32.25
CA PHE A 511 -13.74 5.40 31.95
C PHE A 511 -14.94 5.48 32.90
N ILE A 512 -16.14 5.34 32.35
CA ILE A 512 -17.40 5.27 33.11
C ILE A 512 -18.24 4.09 32.64
N LEU A 513 -19.13 3.61 33.51
CA LEU A 513 -20.09 2.56 33.19
C LEU A 513 -21.49 3.15 33.05
N HIS A 514 -22.11 2.87 31.91
CA HIS A 514 -23.55 2.96 31.73
C HIS A 514 -24.16 1.57 31.90
N PHE A 515 -25.44 1.52 32.19
CA PHE A 515 -26.14 0.33 32.60
C PHE A 515 -27.48 0.24 31.89
N GLN A 516 -27.77 -0.90 31.29
CA GLN A 516 -29.03 -1.13 30.61
C GLN A 516 -29.77 -2.34 31.20
N PRO A 517 -31.02 -2.16 31.67
CA PRO A 517 -31.76 -3.25 32.31
C PRO A 517 -32.26 -4.28 31.28
N ILE A 518 -32.23 -5.54 31.70
CA ILE A 518 -32.75 -6.70 30.98
C ILE A 518 -33.99 -7.21 31.73
N PHE A 519 -35.10 -7.29 31.01
CA PHE A 519 -36.41 -7.64 31.55
C PHE A 519 -36.73 -9.09 31.29
N ASP A 520 -37.33 -9.75 32.27
CA ASP A 520 -38.01 -11.02 32.09
C ASP A 520 -39.35 -10.78 31.39
N LEU A 521 -39.53 -11.36 30.20
CA LEU A 521 -40.71 -11.10 29.37
C LEU A 521 -41.99 -11.70 29.97
N GLY A 522 -41.89 -12.72 30.83
CA GLY A 522 -43.04 -13.35 31.48
C GLY A 522 -43.58 -12.55 32.66
N THR A 523 -42.69 -11.98 33.48
CA THR A 523 -43.03 -11.26 34.71
C THR A 523 -42.96 -9.74 34.58
N GLY A 524 -42.30 -9.22 33.56
CA GLY A 524 -42.06 -7.80 33.33
C GLY A 524 -41.06 -7.16 34.31
N LYS A 525 -40.36 -7.96 35.11
CA LYS A 525 -39.40 -7.47 36.12
C LYS A 525 -37.99 -7.40 35.55
N VAL A 526 -37.20 -6.46 36.05
CA VAL A 526 -35.76 -6.40 35.78
C VAL A 526 -35.08 -7.57 36.50
N VAL A 527 -34.34 -8.39 35.75
CA VAL A 527 -33.63 -9.57 36.28
C VAL A 527 -32.11 -9.45 36.19
N LEU A 528 -31.62 -8.78 35.15
CA LEU A 528 -30.21 -8.52 34.91
C LEU A 528 -30.03 -7.07 34.48
N VAL A 529 -28.81 -6.57 34.60
CA VAL A 529 -28.41 -5.26 34.08
C VAL A 529 -27.10 -5.42 33.33
N GLU A 530 -27.07 -5.07 32.06
CA GLU A 530 -25.84 -5.08 31.26
C GLU A 530 -24.99 -3.86 31.58
N SER A 531 -23.70 -4.07 31.80
CA SER A 531 -22.72 -3.03 32.06
C SER A 531 -22.00 -2.65 30.76
N LEU A 532 -22.17 -1.41 30.34
CA LEU A 532 -21.70 -0.86 29.08
C LEU A 532 -20.66 0.23 29.34
N ILE A 533 -19.41 -0.05 28.99
CA ILE A 533 -18.32 0.92 29.18
C ILE A 533 -18.46 2.11 28.22
N ARG A 534 -18.09 3.29 28.71
CA ARG A 534 -17.95 4.53 27.94
C ARG A 534 -16.65 5.21 28.33
N TRP A 535 -16.04 5.94 27.40
CA TRP A 535 -14.84 6.70 27.67
C TRP A 535 -15.15 8.19 27.63
N ARG A 536 -15.04 8.87 28.77
CA ARG A 536 -15.26 10.31 28.89
C ARG A 536 -13.94 11.03 28.70
N HIS A 537 -13.65 11.39 27.46
CA HIS A 537 -12.43 12.09 27.08
C HIS A 537 -12.52 13.60 27.38
N PRO A 538 -11.49 14.23 27.95
CA PRO A 538 -11.53 15.62 28.40
C PRO A 538 -11.79 16.64 27.29
N THR A 539 -11.31 16.36 26.07
CA THR A 539 -11.47 17.27 24.92
C THR A 539 -12.47 16.78 23.88
N ARG A 540 -12.80 15.48 23.88
CA ARG A 540 -13.63 14.84 22.83
C ARG A 540 -15.01 14.40 23.34
N GLY A 541 -15.29 14.61 24.63
CA GLY A 541 -16.56 14.21 25.23
C GLY A 541 -16.67 12.70 25.37
N LEU A 542 -17.88 12.16 25.24
CA LEU A 542 -18.16 10.74 25.44
C LEU A 542 -17.86 9.93 24.17
N ILE A 543 -16.80 9.13 24.21
CA ILE A 543 -16.39 8.24 23.12
C ILE A 543 -17.08 6.88 23.30
N PRO A 544 -17.77 6.38 22.27
CA PRO A 544 -18.48 5.10 22.32
C PRO A 544 -17.53 3.89 22.17
N PRO A 545 -17.92 2.71 22.70
CA PRO A 545 -17.04 1.53 22.80
C PRO A 545 -16.56 0.97 21.46
N ASP A 546 -17.36 1.05 20.41
CA ASP A 546 -17.00 0.66 19.03
C ASP A 546 -15.76 1.40 18.50
N ARG A 547 -15.50 2.63 18.98
CA ARG A 547 -14.31 3.40 18.56
C ARG A 547 -13.04 3.03 19.32
N PHE A 548 -13.13 2.66 20.60
CA PHE A 548 -11.94 2.49 21.45
C PHE A 548 -11.66 1.05 21.89
N ILE A 549 -12.66 0.16 21.95
CA ILE A 549 -12.43 -1.25 22.30
C ILE A 549 -11.49 -1.94 21.30
N PRO A 550 -11.67 -1.81 19.96
CA PRO A 550 -10.73 -2.41 19.01
C PRO A 550 -9.29 -1.91 19.21
N LEU A 551 -9.12 -0.64 19.55
CA LEU A 551 -7.81 -0.05 19.85
C LEU A 551 -7.19 -0.60 21.14
N ALA A 552 -8.01 -0.78 22.17
CA ALA A 552 -7.61 -1.38 23.44
C ALA A 552 -7.25 -2.87 23.28
N GLU A 553 -7.90 -3.59 22.36
CA GLU A 553 -7.57 -4.97 22.04
C GLU A 553 -6.23 -5.08 21.32
N GLU A 554 -5.94 -4.20 20.35
CA GLU A 554 -4.66 -4.18 19.64
C GLU A 554 -3.47 -3.97 20.57
N ASN A 555 -3.53 -2.95 21.43
CA ASN A 555 -2.42 -2.58 22.33
C ASN A 555 -2.40 -3.38 23.64
N GLY A 556 -3.44 -4.18 23.91
CA GLY A 556 -3.57 -5.01 25.10
C GLY A 556 -4.12 -4.29 26.33
N MET A 557 -4.51 -3.02 26.22
CA MET A 557 -5.15 -2.26 27.29
C MET A 557 -6.56 -2.79 27.63
N ILE A 558 -7.15 -3.63 26.78
CA ILE A 558 -8.46 -4.25 27.06
C ILE A 558 -8.44 -5.10 28.34
N VAL A 559 -7.30 -5.70 28.69
CA VAL A 559 -7.17 -6.52 29.91
C VAL A 559 -7.30 -5.66 31.18
N PRO A 560 -6.49 -4.60 31.39
CA PRO A 560 -6.64 -3.76 32.57
C PRO A 560 -7.96 -2.95 32.58
N ILE A 561 -8.45 -2.50 31.42
CA ILE A 561 -9.76 -1.83 31.32
C ILE A 561 -10.89 -2.79 31.74
N GLY A 562 -10.82 -4.04 31.30
CA GLY A 562 -11.81 -5.04 31.65
C GLY A 562 -11.77 -5.47 33.12
N ASP A 563 -10.60 -5.54 33.77
CA ASP A 563 -10.51 -5.76 35.23
C ASP A 563 -11.16 -4.59 36.01
N TRP A 564 -10.93 -3.35 35.57
CA TRP A 564 -11.58 -2.18 36.15
C TRP A 564 -13.11 -2.23 35.98
N ALA A 565 -13.58 -2.49 34.76
CA ALA A 565 -15.00 -2.57 34.45
C ALA A 565 -15.69 -3.65 35.31
N LEU A 566 -15.11 -4.85 35.36
CA LEU A 566 -15.61 -5.95 36.17
C LEU A 566 -15.73 -5.59 37.66
N ARG A 567 -14.72 -4.94 38.24
CA ARG A 567 -14.75 -4.50 39.65
C ARG A 567 -15.85 -3.49 39.90
N GLU A 568 -16.00 -2.48 39.05
CA GLU A 568 -17.03 -1.45 39.25
C GLU A 568 -18.44 -1.97 38.97
N SER A 569 -18.63 -2.85 37.98
CA SER A 569 -19.89 -3.53 37.72
C SER A 569 -20.35 -4.35 38.95
N CYS A 570 -19.45 -5.15 39.54
CA CYS A 570 -19.78 -5.97 40.71
C CYS A 570 -20.11 -5.12 41.95
N LYS A 571 -19.37 -4.02 42.16
CA LYS A 571 -19.65 -3.06 43.24
C LYS A 571 -21.02 -2.42 43.06
N GLN A 572 -21.35 -1.96 41.86
CA GLN A 572 -22.63 -1.32 41.56
C GLN A 572 -23.80 -2.28 41.75
N ALA A 573 -23.68 -3.52 41.27
CA ALA A 573 -24.71 -4.56 41.44
C ALA A 573 -25.00 -4.83 42.94
N THR A 574 -23.96 -4.91 43.76
CA THR A 574 -24.12 -5.11 45.21
C THR A 574 -24.80 -3.91 45.89
N GLN A 575 -24.62 -2.70 45.37
CA GLN A 575 -25.35 -1.52 45.87
C GLN A 575 -26.85 -1.61 45.55
N TRP A 576 -27.21 -2.08 44.35
CA TRP A 576 -28.61 -2.27 43.98
C TRP A 576 -29.29 -3.39 44.77
N GLN A 577 -28.58 -4.48 45.09
CA GLN A 577 -29.12 -5.58 45.92
C GLN A 577 -29.48 -5.16 47.36
N LYS A 578 -29.04 -3.98 47.82
CA LYS A 578 -29.45 -3.40 49.12
C LYS A 578 -30.80 -2.66 49.04
N ILE A 579 -31.30 -2.39 47.83
CA ILE A 579 -32.60 -1.78 47.61
C ILE A 579 -33.67 -2.87 47.71
N LYS A 580 -34.70 -2.63 48.53
CA LYS A 580 -35.80 -3.57 48.72
C LYS A 580 -36.46 -3.90 47.38
N GLY A 581 -36.66 -5.16 47.04
CA GLY A 581 -37.22 -5.60 45.76
C GLY A 581 -36.19 -5.81 44.64
N CYS A 582 -34.91 -5.53 44.89
CA CYS A 582 -33.80 -5.70 43.96
C CYS A 582 -32.77 -6.74 44.43
N GLU A 583 -33.09 -7.56 45.44
CA GLU A 583 -32.15 -8.43 46.15
C GLU A 583 -31.48 -9.49 45.25
N ASN A 584 -32.12 -9.84 44.13
CA ASN A 584 -31.68 -10.88 43.20
C ASN A 584 -31.26 -10.32 41.82
N ILE A 585 -31.08 -9.01 41.68
CA ILE A 585 -30.64 -8.43 40.40
C ILE A 585 -29.19 -8.85 40.13
N GLY A 586 -28.96 -9.47 38.97
CA GLY A 586 -27.61 -9.75 38.49
C GLY A 586 -27.06 -8.66 37.58
N ILE A 587 -25.78 -8.76 37.26
CA ILE A 587 -25.08 -7.87 36.35
C ILE A 587 -24.40 -8.68 35.26
N THR A 588 -24.44 -8.17 34.04
CA THR A 588 -23.72 -8.74 32.92
C THR A 588 -22.54 -7.86 32.50
N VAL A 589 -21.40 -8.48 32.20
CA VAL A 589 -20.16 -7.80 31.78
C VAL A 589 -19.60 -8.50 30.55
N ASN A 590 -19.32 -7.71 29.51
CA ASN A 590 -18.67 -8.16 28.29
C ASN A 590 -17.21 -8.56 28.50
N LEU A 591 -16.80 -9.68 27.90
CA LEU A 591 -15.44 -10.22 27.97
C LEU A 591 -14.81 -10.28 26.58
N SER A 592 -13.64 -9.67 26.41
CA SER A 592 -12.89 -9.74 25.13
C SER A 592 -12.14 -11.06 24.95
N MET A 593 -11.80 -11.40 23.69
CA MET A 593 -11.00 -12.59 23.35
C MET A 593 -9.66 -12.61 24.10
N ARG A 594 -9.02 -11.45 24.18
CA ARG A 594 -7.71 -11.30 24.80
C ARG A 594 -7.78 -11.53 26.32
N GLN A 595 -8.89 -11.16 26.96
CA GLN A 595 -9.11 -11.48 28.37
C GLN A 595 -9.43 -12.95 28.60
N LEU A 596 -10.22 -13.59 27.73
CA LEU A 596 -10.52 -15.03 27.83
C LEU A 596 -9.24 -15.88 27.74
N GLN A 597 -8.25 -15.42 26.96
CA GLN A 597 -6.94 -16.06 26.85
C GLN A 597 -5.97 -15.74 28.00
N ASP A 598 -6.28 -14.74 28.84
CA ASP A 598 -5.42 -14.35 29.96
C ASP A 598 -5.47 -15.38 31.09
N ALA A 599 -4.31 -15.88 31.47
CA ALA A 599 -4.15 -16.83 32.56
C ALA A 599 -4.58 -16.26 33.92
N GLN A 600 -4.66 -14.93 34.08
CA GLN A 600 -5.05 -14.28 35.33
C GLN A 600 -6.56 -14.04 35.45
N LEU A 601 -7.38 -14.30 34.42
CA LEU A 601 -8.80 -13.96 34.40
C LEU A 601 -9.59 -14.51 35.60
N VAL A 602 -9.42 -15.79 35.92
CA VAL A 602 -10.05 -16.47 37.06
C VAL A 602 -9.74 -15.75 38.38
N SER A 603 -8.49 -15.34 38.56
CA SER A 603 -8.05 -14.62 39.77
C SER A 603 -8.66 -13.22 39.85
N SER A 604 -8.76 -12.52 38.72
CA SER A 604 -9.36 -11.18 38.62
C SER A 604 -10.86 -11.21 38.95
N ILE A 605 -11.60 -12.18 38.42
CA ILE A 605 -13.03 -12.38 38.72
C ILE A 605 -13.24 -12.73 40.19
N THR A 606 -12.45 -13.66 40.72
CA THR A 606 -12.54 -14.06 42.14
C THR A 606 -12.28 -12.86 43.05
N ARG A 607 -11.31 -12.01 42.71
CA ARG A 607 -11.01 -10.78 43.44
C ARG A 607 -12.16 -9.77 43.37
N ALA A 608 -12.74 -9.54 42.19
CA ALA A 608 -13.87 -8.60 42.01
C ALA A 608 -15.11 -9.03 42.81
N LEU A 609 -15.44 -10.32 42.80
CA LEU A 609 -16.55 -10.89 43.58
C LEU A 609 -16.28 -10.78 45.09
N THR A 610 -15.07 -11.11 45.53
CA THR A 610 -14.69 -11.05 46.96
C THR A 610 -14.70 -9.61 47.48
N GLN A 611 -14.21 -8.65 46.71
CA GLN A 611 -14.16 -7.24 47.11
C GLN A 611 -15.53 -6.56 47.10
N SER A 612 -16.41 -6.92 46.16
CA SER A 612 -17.76 -6.36 46.09
C SER A 612 -18.72 -7.02 47.08
N GLY A 613 -18.53 -8.30 47.38
CA GLY A 613 -19.48 -9.13 48.13
C GLY A 613 -20.62 -9.70 47.27
N LEU A 614 -20.53 -9.56 45.94
CA LEU A 614 -21.51 -10.11 45.01
C LEU A 614 -21.39 -11.64 44.97
N LYS A 615 -22.52 -12.35 45.06
CA LYS A 615 -22.53 -13.80 44.86
C LYS A 615 -22.18 -14.14 43.41
N PRO A 616 -21.37 -15.19 43.14
CA PRO A 616 -20.99 -15.57 41.78
C PRO A 616 -22.17 -15.75 40.82
N GLU A 617 -23.28 -16.34 41.30
CA GLU A 617 -24.50 -16.62 40.52
C GLU A 617 -25.23 -15.37 39.97
N HIS A 618 -24.86 -14.19 40.48
CA HIS A 618 -25.38 -12.89 40.05
C HIS A 618 -24.46 -12.15 39.07
N LEU A 619 -23.28 -12.71 38.76
CA LEU A 619 -22.41 -12.22 37.69
C LEU A 619 -22.58 -13.09 36.44
N VAL A 620 -22.94 -12.45 35.34
CA VAL A 620 -22.99 -13.06 34.00
C VAL A 620 -21.83 -12.50 33.19
N LEU A 621 -21.08 -13.35 32.50
CA LEU A 621 -20.03 -12.94 31.58
C LEU A 621 -20.50 -13.19 30.15
N GLU A 622 -20.46 -12.14 29.33
CA GLU A 622 -20.84 -12.19 27.92
C GLU A 622 -19.61 -12.44 27.05
N ILE A 623 -19.76 -13.35 26.10
CA ILE A 623 -18.70 -13.84 25.21
C ILE A 623 -19.28 -13.94 23.81
N THR A 624 -18.65 -13.30 22.83
CA THR A 624 -19.16 -13.34 21.45
C THR A 624 -18.99 -14.72 20.83
N GLU A 625 -19.86 -15.06 19.89
CA GLU A 625 -19.81 -16.35 19.18
C GLU A 625 -18.44 -16.62 18.52
N SER A 626 -17.87 -15.60 17.88
CA SER A 626 -16.57 -15.68 17.19
C SER A 626 -15.41 -16.07 18.10
N MET A 627 -15.46 -15.68 19.38
CA MET A 627 -14.43 -16.03 20.37
C MET A 627 -14.36 -17.54 20.64
N LEU A 628 -15.47 -18.25 20.49
CA LEU A 628 -15.55 -19.69 20.75
C LEU A 628 -14.95 -20.52 19.61
N ALA A 629 -14.83 -19.98 18.40
CA ALA A 629 -14.40 -20.70 17.21
C ALA A 629 -12.86 -20.74 17.01
N VAL A 630 -12.12 -19.75 17.53
CA VAL A 630 -10.68 -19.56 17.24
C VAL A 630 -9.79 -20.60 17.92
N ASP A 631 -10.12 -21.04 19.14
CA ASP A 631 -9.36 -22.05 19.92
C ASP A 631 -10.29 -22.79 20.89
N ALA A 632 -11.15 -23.65 20.34
CA ALA A 632 -12.28 -24.26 21.06
C ALA A 632 -11.86 -25.05 22.32
N ASP A 633 -10.75 -25.80 22.26
CA ASP A 633 -10.29 -26.63 23.39
C ASP A 633 -9.79 -25.78 24.56
N ARG A 634 -9.01 -24.72 24.27
CA ARG A 634 -8.51 -23.80 25.30
C ARG A 634 -9.63 -22.98 25.90
N SER A 635 -10.54 -22.47 25.06
CA SER A 635 -11.72 -21.74 25.51
C SER A 635 -12.61 -22.62 26.39
N ALA A 636 -12.88 -23.88 26.01
CA ALA A 636 -13.64 -24.82 26.84
C ALA A 636 -13.06 -24.95 28.26
N GLY A 637 -11.74 -25.17 28.38
CA GLY A 637 -11.08 -25.31 29.68
C GLY A 637 -11.18 -24.06 30.54
N MET A 638 -11.07 -22.86 29.96
CA MET A 638 -11.27 -21.60 30.70
C MET A 638 -12.73 -21.43 31.13
N LEU A 639 -13.69 -21.71 30.26
CA LEU A 639 -15.12 -21.60 30.58
C LEU A 639 -15.53 -22.55 31.71
N GLU A 640 -15.00 -23.78 31.74
CA GLU A 640 -15.21 -24.71 32.86
C GLU A 640 -14.63 -24.17 34.18
N GLN A 641 -13.46 -23.54 34.14
CA GLN A 641 -12.89 -22.89 35.33
C GLN A 641 -13.78 -21.74 35.82
N LEU A 642 -14.30 -20.91 34.90
CA LEU A 642 -15.24 -19.85 35.24
C LEU A 642 -16.53 -20.41 35.87
N LYS A 643 -17.10 -21.46 35.30
CA LYS A 643 -18.27 -22.14 35.89
C LYS A 643 -18.00 -22.72 37.27
N THR A 644 -16.77 -23.18 37.54
CA THR A 644 -16.37 -23.68 38.86
C THR A 644 -16.40 -22.57 39.93
N ILE A 645 -16.15 -21.30 39.54
CA ILE A 645 -16.33 -20.13 40.44
C ILE A 645 -17.82 -19.90 40.76
N GLY A 646 -18.72 -20.36 39.89
CA GLY A 646 -20.17 -20.21 40.04
C GLY A 646 -20.76 -19.03 39.27
N VAL A 647 -19.99 -18.39 38.38
CA VAL A 647 -20.51 -17.34 37.49
C VAL A 647 -21.36 -17.95 36.37
N LYS A 648 -22.21 -17.14 35.77
CA LYS A 648 -23.01 -17.51 34.59
C LYS A 648 -22.33 -17.05 33.31
N LEU A 649 -22.55 -17.77 32.22
CA LEU A 649 -21.96 -17.50 30.91
C LEU A 649 -23.07 -17.25 29.89
N ALA A 650 -22.94 -16.17 29.13
CA ALA A 650 -23.84 -15.80 28.05
C ALA A 650 -23.07 -15.77 26.72
N ILE A 651 -23.66 -16.33 25.67
CA ILE A 651 -23.18 -16.13 24.30
C ILE A 651 -23.84 -14.87 23.74
N ASP A 652 -23.02 -13.95 23.24
CA ASP A 652 -23.41 -12.70 22.61
C ASP A 652 -23.31 -12.77 21.08
N ASP A 653 -24.02 -11.88 20.38
CA ASP A 653 -24.07 -11.75 18.90
C ASP A 653 -24.45 -13.03 18.12
N PHE A 654 -25.29 -13.89 18.71
CA PHE A 654 -25.57 -15.22 18.13
C PHE A 654 -26.28 -15.14 16.77
N GLY A 655 -25.70 -15.80 15.75
CA GLY A 655 -26.28 -15.94 14.41
C GLY A 655 -25.63 -15.08 13.32
N THR A 656 -24.70 -14.20 13.66
CA THR A 656 -23.99 -13.34 12.69
C THR A 656 -22.77 -14.03 12.05
N GLY A 657 -22.37 -15.21 12.55
CA GLY A 657 -21.18 -15.96 12.10
C GLY A 657 -21.45 -17.43 11.68
N TYR A 658 -20.38 -18.17 11.38
CA TYR A 658 -20.44 -19.60 11.03
C TYR A 658 -20.51 -20.48 12.29
N SER A 659 -21.70 -20.64 12.87
CA SER A 659 -21.86 -21.53 14.03
C SER A 659 -21.70 -23.00 13.62
N SER A 660 -20.68 -23.68 14.14
CA SER A 660 -20.71 -25.14 14.21
C SER A 660 -21.48 -25.54 15.46
N LEU A 661 -22.76 -25.90 15.31
CA LEU A 661 -23.64 -26.45 16.36
C LEU A 661 -22.96 -27.53 17.23
N SER A 662 -21.94 -28.20 16.70
CA SER A 662 -21.15 -29.19 17.42
C SER A 662 -20.39 -28.64 18.63
N TYR A 663 -19.91 -27.38 18.60
CA TYR A 663 -19.17 -26.79 19.71
C TYR A 663 -20.07 -26.22 20.80
N LEU A 664 -21.21 -25.60 20.44
CA LEU A 664 -22.22 -25.12 21.39
C LEU A 664 -22.69 -26.21 22.36
N ARG A 665 -22.80 -27.45 21.87
CA ARG A 665 -23.15 -28.60 22.72
C ARG A 665 -22.14 -28.86 23.84
N SER A 666 -20.89 -28.48 23.64
CA SER A 666 -19.77 -28.78 24.54
C SER A 666 -19.48 -27.66 25.52
N PHE A 667 -20.10 -26.48 25.37
CA PHE A 667 -19.84 -25.33 26.23
C PHE A 667 -20.92 -25.17 27.32
N PRO A 668 -20.52 -24.86 28.56
CA PRO A 668 -21.44 -24.75 29.70
C PRO A 668 -22.12 -23.38 29.75
N VAL A 669 -22.99 -23.09 28.79
CA VAL A 669 -23.65 -21.77 28.64
C VAL A 669 -25.01 -21.71 29.33
N ASP A 670 -25.32 -20.56 29.94
CA ASP A 670 -26.57 -20.33 30.70
C ASP A 670 -27.57 -19.45 29.92
N SER A 671 -27.08 -18.64 28.97
CA SER A 671 -27.94 -17.81 28.12
C SER A 671 -27.36 -17.58 26.73
N ILE A 672 -28.25 -17.34 25.77
CA ILE A 672 -27.93 -16.99 24.39
C ILE A 672 -28.63 -15.67 24.07
N LYS A 673 -27.86 -14.67 23.64
CA LYS A 673 -28.37 -13.37 23.23
C LYS A 673 -28.55 -13.34 21.71
N ILE A 674 -29.73 -12.92 21.27
CA ILE A 674 -30.12 -12.82 19.86
C ILE A 674 -29.79 -11.41 19.39
N ASP A 675 -28.90 -11.31 18.40
CA ASP A 675 -28.42 -10.04 17.88
C ASP A 675 -29.54 -9.15 17.31
N ARG A 676 -29.36 -7.83 17.47
CA ARG A 676 -30.31 -6.80 17.02
C ARG A 676 -30.59 -6.86 15.51
N SER A 677 -29.65 -7.32 14.67
CA SER A 677 -29.88 -7.42 13.22
C SER A 677 -31.07 -8.33 12.88
N PHE A 678 -31.27 -9.42 13.63
CA PHE A 678 -32.42 -10.31 13.47
C PHE A 678 -33.72 -9.66 13.96
N ILE A 679 -33.66 -8.87 15.03
CA ILE A 679 -34.82 -8.20 15.63
C ILE A 679 -35.33 -7.08 14.73
N ASN A 680 -34.43 -6.32 14.08
CA ASN A 680 -34.80 -5.24 13.16
C ASN A 680 -35.59 -5.73 11.93
N GLU A 681 -35.45 -6.99 11.55
CA GLU A 681 -36.11 -7.58 10.38
C GLU A 681 -37.42 -8.33 10.68
N LEU A 682 -37.82 -8.45 11.96
CA LEU A 682 -38.99 -9.23 12.41
C LEU A 682 -40.29 -8.94 11.64
N HIS A 683 -40.48 -7.71 11.17
CA HIS A 683 -41.69 -7.28 10.45
C HIS A 683 -41.58 -7.35 8.92
N ARG A 684 -40.37 -7.54 8.37
CA ARG A 684 -40.09 -7.45 6.93
C ARG A 684 -39.91 -8.80 6.25
N SER A 685 -39.57 -9.85 7.01
CA SER A 685 -39.21 -11.16 6.45
C SER A 685 -39.76 -12.32 7.30
N SER A 686 -40.47 -13.25 6.67
CA SER A 686 -40.89 -14.51 7.32
C SER A 686 -39.69 -15.40 7.70
N THR A 687 -38.56 -15.22 7.03
CA THR A 687 -37.31 -15.94 7.29
C THR A 687 -36.69 -15.54 8.63
N SER A 688 -36.67 -14.24 8.94
CA SER A 688 -36.05 -13.72 10.18
C SER A 688 -36.84 -14.18 11.42
N THR A 689 -38.18 -14.22 11.33
CA THR A 689 -39.04 -14.82 12.37
C THR A 689 -38.77 -16.32 12.57
N ALA A 690 -38.58 -17.08 11.49
CA ALA A 690 -38.26 -18.51 11.57
C ALA A 690 -36.89 -18.78 12.18
N LEU A 691 -35.90 -17.91 11.91
CA LEU A 691 -34.57 -17.99 12.53
C LEU A 691 -34.63 -17.74 14.04
N ILE A 692 -35.35 -16.69 14.47
CA ILE A 692 -35.56 -16.42 15.91
C ILE A 692 -36.24 -17.60 16.60
N GLU A 693 -37.27 -18.19 15.98
CA GLU A 693 -37.93 -19.39 16.50
C GLU A 693 -36.96 -20.58 16.63
N ALA A 694 -36.07 -20.77 15.65
CA ALA A 694 -35.04 -21.80 15.71
C ALA A 694 -34.05 -21.57 16.86
N VAL A 695 -33.61 -20.33 17.09
CA VAL A 695 -32.69 -19.98 18.19
C VAL A 695 -33.37 -20.18 19.55
N VAL A 696 -34.65 -19.81 19.69
CA VAL A 696 -35.42 -20.05 20.92
C VAL A 696 -35.54 -21.55 21.21
N ASN A 697 -35.83 -22.36 20.19
CA ASN A 697 -35.93 -23.81 20.35
C ASN A 697 -34.58 -24.46 20.67
N LEU A 698 -33.49 -23.99 20.06
CA LEU A 698 -32.12 -24.44 20.34
C LEU A 698 -31.74 -24.14 21.80
N SER A 699 -31.97 -22.91 22.24
CA SER A 699 -31.64 -22.47 23.61
C SER A 699 -32.38 -23.32 24.65
N ARG A 700 -33.67 -23.58 24.40
CA ARG A 700 -34.49 -24.48 25.24
C ARG A 700 -33.93 -25.91 25.28
N ALA A 701 -33.44 -26.43 24.15
CA ALA A 701 -32.82 -27.76 24.08
C ALA A 701 -31.48 -27.84 24.83
N LEU A 702 -30.75 -26.72 24.93
CA LEU A 702 -29.52 -26.60 25.72
C LEU A 702 -29.76 -26.29 27.20
N GLY A 703 -31.01 -25.98 27.59
CA GLY A 703 -31.33 -25.53 28.95
C GLY A 703 -30.85 -24.10 29.25
N ALA A 704 -30.61 -23.29 28.21
CA ALA A 704 -30.18 -21.90 28.30
C ALA A 704 -31.36 -20.94 28.10
N TYR A 705 -31.29 -19.76 28.74
CA TYR A 705 -32.26 -18.68 28.54
C TYR A 705 -31.99 -17.91 27.24
N THR A 706 -33.03 -17.45 26.56
CA THR A 706 -32.86 -16.48 25.45
C THR A 706 -32.99 -15.04 25.91
N VAL A 707 -32.13 -14.17 25.41
CA VAL A 707 -32.23 -12.71 25.57
C VAL A 707 -32.33 -12.09 24.18
N ALA A 708 -33.38 -11.33 23.89
CA ALA A 708 -33.48 -10.59 22.63
C ALA A 708 -32.99 -9.14 22.81
N GLU A 709 -32.08 -8.70 21.93
CA GLU A 709 -31.48 -7.37 21.99
C GLU A 709 -32.04 -6.39 20.97
N GLY A 710 -31.90 -5.10 21.27
CA GLY A 710 -32.25 -4.04 20.32
C GLY A 710 -33.76 -3.92 20.08
N ILE A 711 -34.59 -4.25 21.07
CA ILE A 711 -36.03 -3.99 20.98
C ILE A 711 -36.29 -2.48 21.03
N GLU A 712 -36.89 -1.94 19.97
CA GLU A 712 -37.19 -0.52 19.81
C GLU A 712 -38.70 -0.25 19.85
N HIS A 713 -39.52 -1.25 19.53
CA HIS A 713 -40.95 -1.10 19.39
C HIS A 713 -41.75 -2.13 20.20
N ALA A 714 -42.99 -1.76 20.56
CA ALA A 714 -43.89 -2.58 21.38
C ALA A 714 -44.34 -3.89 20.68
N ASP A 715 -44.47 -3.84 19.36
CA ASP A 715 -44.86 -4.97 18.51
C ASP A 715 -43.76 -6.04 18.44
N GLN A 716 -42.50 -5.64 18.36
CA GLN A 716 -41.34 -6.54 18.48
C GLN A 716 -41.36 -7.29 19.82
N ALA A 717 -41.57 -6.57 20.94
CA ALA A 717 -41.68 -7.17 22.26
C ALA A 717 -42.84 -8.18 22.36
N ALA A 718 -44.02 -7.82 21.83
CA ALA A 718 -45.19 -8.69 21.82
C ALA A 718 -44.96 -9.97 21.00
N LEU A 719 -44.30 -9.85 19.84
CA LEU A 719 -43.97 -10.98 18.97
C LEU A 719 -42.94 -11.91 19.63
N LEU A 720 -41.87 -11.37 20.20
CA LEU A 720 -40.85 -12.16 20.91
C LEU A 720 -41.42 -12.90 22.13
N ARG A 721 -42.34 -12.27 22.88
CA ARG A 721 -43.08 -12.94 23.95
C ARG A 721 -43.92 -14.10 23.41
N LYS A 722 -44.57 -13.94 22.25
CA LYS A 722 -45.36 -15.00 21.60
C LYS A 722 -44.49 -16.16 21.10
N LEU A 723 -43.29 -15.87 20.61
CA LEU A 723 -42.30 -16.87 20.18
C LEU A 723 -41.67 -17.63 21.37
N GLY A 724 -41.93 -17.19 22.60
CA GLY A 724 -41.44 -17.82 23.82
C GLY A 724 -40.01 -17.46 24.16
N CYS A 725 -39.57 -16.24 23.80
CA CYS A 725 -38.32 -15.67 24.28
C CYS A 725 -38.41 -15.35 25.77
N ASP A 726 -37.40 -15.71 26.57
CA ASP A 726 -37.43 -15.54 28.03
C ASP A 726 -37.20 -14.08 28.48
N ARG A 727 -36.24 -13.39 27.87
CA ARG A 727 -35.77 -12.07 28.31
C ARG A 727 -35.58 -11.11 27.15
N ALA A 728 -35.59 -9.82 27.45
CA ALA A 728 -35.46 -8.77 26.46
C ALA A 728 -34.73 -7.53 26.97
N GLN A 729 -34.06 -6.85 26.05
CA GLN A 729 -33.36 -5.60 26.25
C GLN A 729 -33.49 -4.70 25.01
N GLY A 730 -33.57 -3.39 25.22
CA GLY A 730 -33.63 -2.43 24.13
C GLY A 730 -34.17 -1.07 24.53
N PHE A 731 -34.12 -0.13 23.59
CA PHE A 731 -34.53 1.27 23.81
C PHE A 731 -36.03 1.42 24.07
N TYR A 732 -36.85 0.46 23.63
CA TYR A 732 -38.26 0.40 23.98
C TYR A 732 -38.51 0.42 25.49
N TYR A 733 -37.64 -0.25 26.27
CA TYR A 733 -37.78 -0.32 27.72
C TYR A 733 -37.00 0.78 28.42
N CYS A 734 -35.70 0.86 28.14
CA CYS A 734 -34.79 1.79 28.79
C CYS A 734 -33.50 1.89 27.97
N ARG A 735 -33.05 3.12 27.68
CA ARG A 735 -31.73 3.36 27.11
C ARG A 735 -30.64 3.14 28.19
N PRO A 736 -29.37 2.94 27.83
CA PRO A 736 -28.29 2.85 28.81
C PRO A 736 -28.19 4.12 29.66
N LEU A 737 -28.27 3.98 30.99
CA LEU A 737 -28.22 5.08 31.95
C LEU A 737 -26.96 5.01 32.82
N ASN A 738 -26.53 6.15 33.37
CA ASN A 738 -25.49 6.11 34.40
C ASN A 738 -26.00 5.43 35.70
N GLY A 739 -25.06 4.99 36.55
CA GLY A 739 -25.38 4.28 37.79
C GLY A 739 -26.35 5.03 38.72
N PRO A 740 -26.14 6.33 39.01
CA PRO A 740 -27.07 7.11 39.82
C PRO A 740 -28.50 7.18 39.27
N SER A 741 -28.68 7.39 37.96
CA SER A 741 -29.99 7.48 37.32
C SER A 741 -30.75 6.14 37.40
N LEU A 742 -30.07 5.03 37.12
CA LEU A 742 -30.70 3.70 37.24
C LEU A 742 -31.02 3.35 38.70
N THR A 743 -30.17 3.77 39.65
CA THR A 743 -30.43 3.63 41.09
C THR A 743 -31.70 4.37 41.52
N ALA A 744 -31.93 5.56 40.96
CA ALA A 744 -33.15 6.32 41.22
C ALA A 744 -34.39 5.60 40.68
N LEU A 745 -34.32 5.01 39.48
CA LEU A 745 -35.40 4.18 38.93
C LEU A 745 -35.73 2.97 39.82
N PHE A 746 -34.71 2.24 40.28
CA PHE A 746 -34.93 1.11 41.19
C PHE A 746 -35.63 1.53 42.49
N LYS A 747 -35.31 2.71 43.04
CA LYS A 747 -35.96 3.20 44.26
C LYS A 747 -37.40 3.65 44.04
N GLU A 748 -37.67 4.26 42.89
CA GLU A 748 -39.01 4.77 42.55
C GLU A 748 -39.98 3.63 42.25
N HIS A 749 -39.54 2.62 41.51
CA HIS A 749 -40.40 1.51 41.07
C HIS A 749 -40.80 0.54 42.19
N VAL A 750 -40.13 0.58 43.35
CA VAL A 750 -40.54 -0.19 44.54
C VAL A 750 -41.84 0.33 45.15
N ALA A 751 -42.37 1.48 44.68
CA ALA A 751 -43.54 2.14 45.23
C ALA A 751 -44.89 1.88 44.51
N ASP A 752 -44.93 1.37 43.28
CA ASP A 752 -46.17 1.28 42.47
C ASP A 752 -46.55 -0.16 42.03
N GLU A 753 -47.81 -0.56 42.26
CA GLU A 753 -48.42 -1.87 41.92
C GLU A 753 -49.12 -1.89 40.53
N VAL A 754 -48.63 -1.14 39.54
CA VAL A 754 -49.17 -1.14 38.16
C VAL A 754 -48.28 -1.95 37.23
N GLU A 755 -48.80 -2.44 36.09
CA GLU A 755 -48.06 -3.25 35.09
C GLU A 755 -46.57 -2.85 35.01
N PRO A 756 -45.65 -3.75 35.40
CA PRO A 756 -44.26 -3.38 35.67
C PRO A 756 -43.56 -2.73 34.47
N LEU A 757 -43.83 -3.19 33.26
CA LEU A 757 -43.11 -2.74 32.06
C LEU A 757 -43.45 -1.31 31.65
N GLU A 758 -44.74 -0.92 31.65
CA GLU A 758 -45.13 0.44 31.26
C GLU A 758 -44.72 1.49 32.29
N SER A 759 -44.76 1.14 33.57
CA SER A 759 -44.35 2.04 34.66
C SER A 759 -42.83 2.24 34.69
N TRP A 760 -42.02 1.21 34.38
CA TRP A 760 -40.57 1.36 34.16
C TRP A 760 -40.25 2.31 33.01
N ARG A 761 -40.96 2.17 31.88
CA ARG A 761 -40.78 3.04 30.71
C ARG A 761 -41.06 4.51 31.06
N ARG A 762 -42.23 4.80 31.65
CA ARG A 762 -42.61 6.18 32.04
C ARG A 762 -41.65 6.80 33.07
N ALA A 763 -41.15 6.00 34.01
CA ALA A 763 -40.16 6.47 34.99
C ALA A 763 -38.81 6.76 34.32
N SER A 764 -38.36 5.89 33.40
CA SER A 764 -37.15 6.10 32.60
C SER A 764 -37.23 7.40 31.79
N ASP A 765 -38.35 7.61 31.07
CA ASP A 765 -38.57 8.81 30.26
C ASP A 765 -38.50 10.09 31.11
N ARG A 766 -39.10 10.08 32.31
CA ARG A 766 -39.07 11.20 33.26
C ARG A 766 -37.68 11.48 33.84
N ILE A 767 -36.88 10.47 34.12
CA ILE A 767 -35.51 10.67 34.66
C ILE A 767 -34.59 11.22 33.58
N GLN A 768 -34.78 10.82 32.32
CA GLN A 768 -34.07 11.43 31.20
C GLN A 768 -34.45 12.90 30.99
N GLN A 769 -35.71 13.28 31.26
CA GLN A 769 -36.16 14.68 31.23
C GLN A 769 -35.54 15.56 32.35
N ARG A 770 -35.16 14.99 33.50
CA ARG A 770 -34.64 15.75 34.67
C ARG A 770 -33.19 16.25 34.55
N VAL A 771 -32.49 15.91 33.47
CA VAL A 771 -31.08 16.28 33.27
C VAL A 771 -30.93 17.70 32.69
N PHE A 772 -32.00 18.25 32.10
CA PHE A 772 -31.97 19.52 31.39
C PHE A 772 -33.06 20.50 31.85
N ASP A 773 -32.69 21.77 32.03
CA ASP A 773 -33.61 22.90 32.16
C ASP A 773 -33.95 23.45 30.77
N VAL A 774 -35.22 23.43 30.42
CA VAL A 774 -35.75 23.98 29.16
C VAL A 774 -36.25 25.40 29.41
N ASN A 775 -35.70 26.38 28.68
CA ASN A 775 -36.13 27.78 28.73
C ASN A 775 -36.68 28.22 27.38
N VAL A 776 -37.95 28.65 27.36
CA VAL A 776 -38.59 29.22 26.16
C VAL A 776 -38.70 30.73 26.32
N ARG A 777 -38.08 31.48 25.40
CA ARG A 777 -38.14 32.96 25.35
C ARG A 777 -39.03 33.41 24.20
N TYR A 778 -40.09 34.15 24.53
CA TYR A 778 -41.04 34.74 23.58
C TYR A 778 -40.78 36.24 23.38
N GLY A 779 -41.10 36.77 22.19
CA GLY A 779 -41.33 38.21 22.01
C GLY A 779 -40.09 39.09 22.20
N LEU A 780 -39.03 38.80 21.45
CA LEU A 780 -37.79 39.61 21.44
C LEU A 780 -38.06 40.94 20.72
N GLY A 781 -38.59 41.92 21.47
CA GLY A 781 -39.16 43.19 20.99
C GLY A 781 -38.25 44.14 20.19
N GLU A 782 -36.99 43.79 19.99
CA GLU A 782 -36.14 44.24 18.89
C GLU A 782 -35.21 43.06 18.57
N ILE A 783 -34.85 42.83 17.29
CA ILE A 783 -34.07 41.65 16.90
C ILE A 783 -32.55 41.82 17.14
N ARG A 784 -32.10 43.05 17.48
CA ARG A 784 -30.71 43.34 17.86
C ARG A 784 -30.20 42.59 19.12
N PRO A 785 -31.00 42.44 20.20
CA PRO A 785 -30.69 41.53 21.31
C PRO A 785 -30.45 40.08 20.88
N VAL A 786 -31.25 39.55 19.95
CA VAL A 786 -31.20 38.16 19.47
C VAL A 786 -29.89 37.88 18.74
N ALA A 787 -29.41 38.84 17.92
CA ALA A 787 -28.12 38.72 17.26
C ALA A 787 -26.94 38.66 18.26
N ARG A 788 -27.01 39.41 19.38
CA ARG A 788 -26.01 39.32 20.46
C ARG A 788 -26.12 38.03 21.27
N ASP A 789 -27.34 37.55 21.50
CA ASP A 789 -27.58 36.27 22.18
C ASP A 789 -27.07 35.10 21.32
N ILE A 790 -27.24 35.14 19.98
CA ILE A 790 -26.69 34.16 19.02
C ILE A 790 -25.15 34.17 19.04
N GLU A 791 -24.51 35.34 19.08
CA GLU A 791 -23.05 35.42 19.26
C GLU A 791 -22.58 34.83 20.61
N SER A 792 -23.40 34.94 21.66
CA SER A 792 -23.13 34.29 22.95
C SER A 792 -23.38 32.77 22.89
N LEU A 793 -24.49 32.32 22.31
CA LEU A 793 -24.85 30.91 22.13
C LEU A 793 -23.77 30.19 21.29
N ASN A 794 -23.19 30.86 20.28
CA ASN A 794 -22.08 30.32 19.47
C ASN A 794 -20.80 30.09 20.30
N ARG A 795 -20.46 31.02 21.19
CA ARG A 795 -19.33 30.86 22.12
C ARG A 795 -19.61 29.74 23.12
N ASP A 796 -20.82 29.68 23.63
CA ASP A 796 -21.19 28.74 24.69
C ASP A 796 -21.34 27.30 24.18
N LEU A 797 -21.77 27.08 22.93
CA LEU A 797 -21.87 25.76 22.28
C LEU A 797 -20.52 25.23 21.75
N GLY A 798 -19.51 26.09 21.56
CA GLY A 798 -18.18 25.68 21.13
C GLY A 798 -18.10 25.12 19.69
N MET A 799 -19.16 25.31 18.89
CA MET A 799 -19.17 24.96 17.47
C MET A 799 -18.80 26.18 16.62
N PRO A 800 -18.02 26.02 15.53
CA PRO A 800 -17.65 27.11 14.65
C PRO A 800 -18.82 27.46 13.72
N LEU A 801 -19.87 28.06 14.27
CA LEU A 801 -20.86 28.74 13.46
C LEU A 801 -20.18 30.01 12.91
N MET A 802 -19.69 29.94 11.67
CA MET A 802 -18.98 31.04 11.01
C MET A 802 -19.84 32.31 11.01
N GLY A 803 -19.33 33.38 11.63
CA GLY A 803 -19.79 34.75 11.45
C GLY A 803 -20.98 35.18 12.31
N SER A 804 -21.08 36.49 12.52
CA SER A 804 -22.33 37.13 12.92
C SER A 804 -23.44 36.71 11.94
N TRP A 805 -24.71 36.72 12.35
CA TRP A 805 -25.84 36.41 11.45
C TRP A 805 -26.52 37.71 10.94
N PRO A 806 -25.91 38.54 10.08
CA PRO A 806 -26.52 39.79 9.59
C PRO A 806 -27.86 39.58 8.90
N TRP A 807 -28.08 38.39 8.32
CA TRP A 807 -29.32 38.06 7.65
C TRP A 807 -30.51 37.99 8.61
N VAL A 808 -30.32 37.63 9.89
CA VAL A 808 -31.42 37.63 10.88
C VAL A 808 -31.87 39.06 11.16
N SER A 809 -30.92 40.00 11.26
CA SER A 809 -31.21 41.43 11.38
C SER A 809 -31.92 41.97 10.13
N ASN A 810 -31.55 41.51 8.93
CA ASN A 810 -32.23 41.91 7.70
C ASN A 810 -33.61 41.25 7.54
N TRP A 811 -33.76 39.99 7.97
CA TRP A 811 -35.02 39.24 7.96
C TRP A 811 -36.02 39.86 8.94
N ALA A 812 -35.56 40.22 10.13
CA ALA A 812 -36.28 41.01 11.11
C ALA A 812 -36.85 42.32 10.57
N GLU A 813 -35.99 43.10 9.90
CA GLU A 813 -36.37 44.38 9.31
C GLU A 813 -37.32 44.21 8.12
N SER A 814 -37.24 43.08 7.41
CA SER A 814 -38.05 42.80 6.22
C SER A 814 -39.38 42.07 6.50
N PHE A 815 -39.49 41.38 7.64
CA PHE A 815 -40.63 40.50 7.97
C PHE A 815 -41.21 40.80 9.37
N THR A 816 -41.62 42.05 9.61
CA THR A 816 -42.11 42.59 10.90
C THR A 816 -43.34 41.90 11.49
N ASN A 817 -44.03 41.04 10.75
CA ASN A 817 -45.26 40.36 11.19
C ASN A 817 -44.97 39.00 11.85
N TRP A 818 -43.72 38.55 11.87
CA TRP A 818 -43.31 37.31 12.53
C TRP A 818 -42.72 37.60 13.91
N THR A 819 -43.15 36.83 14.91
CA THR A 819 -42.67 36.89 16.29
C THR A 819 -41.62 35.80 16.49
N PRO A 820 -40.34 36.13 16.72
CA PRO A 820 -39.32 35.14 17.00
C PRO A 820 -39.52 34.53 18.39
N MET A 821 -39.15 33.26 18.51
CA MET A 821 -39.17 32.45 19.71
C MET A 821 -37.87 31.65 19.78
N MET A 822 -37.27 31.57 20.95
CA MET A 822 -36.04 30.80 21.15
C MET A 822 -36.26 29.77 22.24
N ILE A 823 -35.93 28.51 21.95
CA ILE A 823 -35.99 27.39 22.89
C ILE A 823 -34.55 26.99 23.20
N GLU A 824 -34.17 27.10 24.47
CA GLU A 824 -32.84 26.74 24.96
C GLU A 824 -32.95 25.51 25.85
N VAL A 825 -32.12 24.50 25.59
CA VAL A 825 -31.92 23.35 26.49
C VAL A 825 -30.59 23.54 27.19
N ARG A 826 -30.65 23.65 28.51
CA ARG A 826 -29.48 23.85 29.38
C ARG A 826 -29.31 22.68 30.33
N ALA A 827 -28.09 22.30 30.66
CA ALA A 827 -27.83 21.29 31.68
C ALA A 827 -28.29 21.80 33.06
N ALA A 828 -29.08 21.01 33.79
CA ALA A 828 -29.71 21.42 35.05
C ALA A 828 -28.72 21.62 36.21
N ASP A 829 -27.52 21.07 36.11
CA ASP A 829 -26.47 21.15 37.13
C ASP A 829 -25.54 22.36 36.97
N SER A 830 -25.26 22.75 35.73
CA SER A 830 -24.23 23.71 35.34
C SER A 830 -24.78 24.95 34.65
N GLY A 831 -26.04 24.93 34.20
CA GLY A 831 -26.67 26.00 33.41
C GLY A 831 -26.08 26.15 32.00
N ALA A 832 -25.18 25.25 31.61
CA ALA A 832 -24.52 25.25 30.31
C ALA A 832 -25.53 24.98 29.20
N LEU A 833 -25.47 25.76 28.12
CA LEU A 833 -26.32 25.58 26.96
C LEU A 833 -25.85 24.40 26.12
N ASN A 834 -26.75 23.45 25.89
CA ASN A 834 -26.44 22.21 25.19
C ASN A 834 -27.20 22.04 23.86
N ALA A 835 -28.37 22.65 23.73
CA ALA A 835 -29.09 22.72 22.47
C ALA A 835 -29.93 24.00 22.38
N CYS A 836 -30.18 24.49 21.17
CA CYS A 836 -30.99 25.69 20.94
C CYS A 836 -31.76 25.60 19.62
N ALA A 837 -33.00 26.09 19.62
CA ALA A 837 -33.83 26.26 18.43
C ALA A 837 -34.32 27.70 18.33
N LEU A 838 -34.21 28.28 17.14
CA LEU A 838 -34.84 29.57 16.83
C LEU A 838 -36.04 29.33 15.90
N LEU A 839 -37.23 29.62 16.41
CA LEU A 839 -38.49 29.55 15.70
C LEU A 839 -39.03 30.96 15.49
N ALA A 840 -39.95 31.11 14.55
CA ALA A 840 -40.73 32.33 14.41
C ALA A 840 -42.19 31.98 14.10
N THR A 841 -43.11 32.65 14.79
CA THR A 841 -44.54 32.43 14.66
C THR A 841 -45.25 33.67 14.13
N MET A 842 -46.25 33.51 13.29
CA MET A 842 -47.12 34.62 12.87
C MET A 842 -48.58 34.23 13.01
N GLU A 843 -49.35 35.02 13.74
CA GLU A 843 -50.80 34.86 13.80
C GLU A 843 -51.44 35.27 12.47
N ARG A 844 -52.32 34.41 11.95
CA ARG A 844 -53.19 34.71 10.80
C ARG A 844 -54.64 34.41 11.17
N ALA A 845 -55.57 34.97 10.40
CA ALA A 845 -57.01 34.77 10.60
C ALA A 845 -57.46 33.28 10.54
N GLU A 846 -56.63 32.39 9.97
CA GLU A 846 -56.92 30.96 9.75
C GLU A 846 -56.03 30.01 10.60
N GLY A 847 -55.18 30.55 11.49
CA GLY A 847 -54.28 29.78 12.35
C GLY A 847 -52.89 30.41 12.52
N THR A 848 -52.05 29.83 13.37
CA THR A 848 -50.67 30.30 13.63
C THR A 848 -49.70 29.65 12.65
N ALA A 849 -48.93 30.43 11.89
CA ALA A 849 -47.84 29.91 11.04
C ALA A 849 -46.53 29.84 11.83
N ILE A 850 -45.69 28.82 11.61
CA ILE A 850 -44.45 28.60 12.37
C ILE A 850 -43.31 28.23 11.42
N VAL A 851 -42.13 28.83 11.59
CA VAL A 851 -40.93 28.59 10.77
C VAL A 851 -39.70 28.45 11.67
N ALA A 852 -38.79 27.52 11.35
CA ALA A 852 -37.47 27.42 11.98
C ALA A 852 -36.40 28.24 11.21
N LEU A 853 -35.47 28.87 11.93
CA LEU A 853 -34.47 29.82 11.41
C LEU A 853 -33.02 29.29 11.61
N GLY A 854 -32.15 29.29 10.58
CA GLY A 854 -30.76 28.78 10.64
C GLY A 854 -29.77 29.39 9.62
N HIS A 855 -28.44 29.18 9.76
CA HIS A 855 -27.37 29.85 8.99
C HIS A 855 -26.60 28.93 8.00
N GLY A 856 -26.29 29.43 6.79
CA GLY A 856 -25.31 28.88 5.84
C GLY A 856 -25.78 28.90 4.37
N SER A 857 -24.86 28.68 3.42
CA SER A 857 -25.20 28.38 2.00
C SER A 857 -25.91 27.03 1.81
N SER A 858 -26.08 26.29 2.91
CA SER A 858 -27.03 25.20 3.10
C SER A 858 -28.38 25.75 3.55
N LEU A 859 -29.40 25.54 2.73
CA LEU A 859 -30.82 25.89 2.96
C LEU A 859 -31.50 25.12 4.13
N PHE A 860 -30.76 24.62 5.13
CA PHE A 860 -31.25 23.61 6.06
C PHE A 860 -31.24 24.07 7.52
N THR A 861 -32.38 23.84 8.16
CA THR A 861 -32.65 24.06 9.59
C THR A 861 -31.98 22.96 10.42
N GLY A 862 -30.67 23.03 10.62
CA GLY A 862 -30.04 22.22 11.66
C GLY A 862 -30.48 22.76 13.01
N LEU A 863 -31.13 21.93 13.84
CA LEU A 863 -31.38 22.22 15.25
C LEU A 863 -30.14 21.76 16.03
N PRO A 864 -29.17 22.65 16.33
CA PRO A 864 -27.90 22.22 16.90
C PRO A 864 -28.07 21.70 18.32
N ALA A 865 -27.67 20.45 18.54
CA ALA A 865 -27.52 19.83 19.84
C ALA A 865 -26.10 19.27 20.00
N ARG A 866 -25.48 19.45 21.17
CA ARG A 866 -24.12 18.94 21.47
C ARG A 866 -24.04 17.42 21.55
N ASP A 867 -25.11 16.80 21.99
CA ASP A 867 -25.22 15.36 22.18
C ASP A 867 -26.68 14.92 21.96
N ARG A 868 -26.86 13.60 21.87
CA ARG A 868 -28.16 13.01 21.54
C ARG A 868 -29.21 13.17 22.65
N ASP A 869 -28.79 13.27 23.90
CA ASP A 869 -29.73 13.48 25.02
C ASP A 869 -30.28 14.92 25.00
N SER A 870 -29.43 15.89 24.66
CA SER A 870 -29.81 17.30 24.46
C SER A 870 -30.65 17.50 23.21
N SER A 871 -30.41 16.70 22.16
CA SER A 871 -31.21 16.64 20.93
C SER A 871 -32.64 16.18 21.21
N ASN A 872 -32.79 15.08 21.96
CA ASN A 872 -34.09 14.57 22.40
C ASN A 872 -34.82 15.56 23.34
N ALA A 873 -34.10 16.15 24.30
CA ALA A 873 -34.67 17.19 25.16
C ALA A 873 -35.14 18.43 24.36
N LEU A 874 -34.41 18.82 23.31
CA LEU A 874 -34.80 19.92 22.43
C LEU A 874 -36.01 19.57 21.57
N ALA A 875 -36.04 18.35 21.03
CA ALA A 875 -37.19 17.82 20.29
C ALA A 875 -38.46 17.84 21.13
N ARG A 876 -38.40 17.33 22.38
CA ARG A 876 -39.51 17.38 23.35
C ARG A 876 -39.95 18.80 23.68
N ALA A 877 -39.00 19.69 23.94
CA ALA A 877 -39.29 21.09 24.25
C ALA A 877 -40.01 21.80 23.08
N ILE A 878 -39.57 21.55 21.85
CA ILE A 878 -40.23 22.05 20.64
C ILE A 878 -41.64 21.46 20.55
N ALA A 879 -41.78 20.14 20.74
CA ALA A 879 -43.06 19.44 20.72
C ALA A 879 -44.07 20.00 21.74
N GLU A 880 -43.68 20.18 23.00
CA GLU A 880 -44.50 20.78 24.06
C GLU A 880 -44.91 22.22 23.70
N THR A 881 -43.95 23.02 23.23
CA THR A 881 -44.22 24.42 22.84
C THR A 881 -45.19 24.52 21.65
N LEU A 882 -45.10 23.59 20.69
CA LEU A 882 -46.03 23.50 19.57
C LEU A 882 -47.43 23.06 20.04
N ASN A 883 -47.52 22.14 21.00
CA ASN A 883 -48.78 21.67 21.59
C ASN A 883 -49.54 22.76 22.37
N GLU A 884 -48.84 23.76 22.93
CA GLU A 884 -49.46 24.89 23.63
C GLU A 884 -50.05 25.98 22.71
N LEU A 885 -49.77 25.93 21.41
CA LEU A 885 -50.28 26.93 20.46
C LEU A 885 -51.78 26.70 20.14
N PRO A 886 -52.59 27.77 20.08
CA PRO A 886 -54.02 27.64 19.80
C PRO A 886 -54.28 27.22 18.33
N GLY A 887 -54.77 25.99 18.13
CA GLY A 887 -55.20 25.46 16.84
C GLY A 887 -54.69 24.04 16.55
N ALA A 888 -55.31 23.34 15.61
CA ALA A 888 -54.77 22.06 15.12
C ALA A 888 -53.56 22.35 14.21
N TRP A 889 -52.43 21.71 14.46
CA TRP A 889 -51.22 21.83 13.65
C TRP A 889 -50.79 20.48 13.10
N SER A 890 -50.07 20.46 11.98
CA SER A 890 -49.51 19.23 11.39
C SER A 890 -48.08 19.50 10.93
N LEU A 891 -47.15 18.70 11.45
CA LEU A 891 -45.75 18.74 11.05
C LEU A 891 -45.57 17.90 9.77
N GLU A 892 -45.09 18.53 8.70
CA GLU A 892 -44.71 17.86 7.44
C GLU A 892 -43.20 18.00 7.25
N ILE A 893 -42.47 16.91 7.44
CA ILE A 893 -41.01 16.85 7.23
C ILE A 893 -40.75 16.38 5.79
N GLU A 894 -40.16 17.24 4.96
CA GLU A 894 -39.77 16.90 3.58
C GLU A 894 -38.27 16.57 3.53
N GLN A 895 -37.92 15.32 3.15
CA GLN A 895 -36.56 14.76 3.08
C GLN A 895 -35.86 14.55 4.44
N MET A 896 -35.91 13.32 4.95
CA MET A 896 -34.90 12.82 5.90
C MET A 896 -33.69 12.30 5.13
N HIS A 897 -32.52 12.89 5.34
CA HIS A 897 -31.26 12.13 5.27
C HIS A 897 -30.94 11.66 6.69
N ASP A 898 -30.48 10.41 6.83
CA ASP A 898 -30.36 9.61 8.07
C ASP A 898 -29.47 10.16 9.21
N ASN A 899 -29.13 11.45 9.27
CA ASN A 899 -28.10 11.97 10.17
C ASN A 899 -28.45 13.18 11.07
N ASP A 900 -29.69 13.72 11.08
CA ASP A 900 -30.09 14.70 12.11
C ASP A 900 -30.95 14.05 13.20
N PRO A 901 -30.36 13.66 14.36
CA PRO A 901 -31.08 12.98 15.42
C PRO A 901 -32.21 13.84 16.03
N THR A 902 -32.12 15.17 15.96
CA THR A 902 -33.13 16.07 16.56
C THR A 902 -34.43 16.05 15.79
N LEU A 903 -34.37 15.95 14.45
CA LEU A 903 -35.56 15.87 13.61
C LEU A 903 -36.23 14.49 13.68
N VAL A 904 -35.44 13.43 13.85
CA VAL A 904 -35.95 12.07 14.08
C VAL A 904 -36.68 12.01 15.44
N ASP A 905 -36.02 12.47 16.50
CA ASP A 905 -36.60 12.47 17.85
C ASP A 905 -37.85 13.39 17.93
N LEU A 906 -37.88 14.51 17.18
CA LEU A 906 -39.06 15.40 17.10
C LEU A 906 -40.25 14.76 16.37
N ALA A 907 -40.00 13.92 15.36
CA ALA A 907 -41.05 13.18 14.67
C ALA A 907 -41.70 12.13 15.60
N ASP A 908 -40.91 11.51 16.47
CA ASP A 908 -41.37 10.49 17.42
C ASP A 908 -42.19 11.08 18.59
N GLU A 909 -41.89 12.31 19.02
CA GLU A 909 -42.58 12.98 20.14
C GLU A 909 -43.91 13.65 19.76
N LEU A 910 -44.26 13.69 18.47
CA LEU A 910 -45.43 14.39 17.95
C LEU A 910 -46.48 13.43 17.37
N ASP A 911 -47.51 13.12 18.17
CA ASP A 911 -48.65 12.23 17.83
C ASP A 911 -49.42 12.60 16.52
N HIS A 912 -49.20 13.80 15.96
CA HIS A 912 -49.84 14.31 14.75
C HIS A 912 -48.86 14.64 13.60
N ALA A 913 -47.58 14.26 13.72
CA ALA A 913 -46.62 14.40 12.64
C ALA A 913 -46.91 13.39 11.52
N GLN A 914 -47.03 13.86 10.28
CA GLN A 914 -47.12 12.97 9.11
C GLN A 914 -45.80 13.00 8.35
N LEU A 915 -45.08 11.88 8.38
CA LEU A 915 -43.98 11.61 7.47
C LEU A 915 -44.57 11.27 6.10
N LEU A 916 -44.35 12.15 5.11
CA LEU A 916 -44.84 11.93 3.76
C LEU A 916 -43.90 10.96 3.02
N PRO A 917 -44.41 9.83 2.47
CA PRO A 917 -43.66 9.00 1.54
C PRO A 917 -43.45 9.74 0.21
N GLU A 918 -42.40 9.36 -0.51
CA GLU A 918 -42.09 9.84 -1.87
C GLU A 918 -43.34 9.98 -2.76
N LEU A 919 -43.58 11.20 -3.25
CA LEU A 919 -44.69 11.53 -4.13
C LEU A 919 -44.52 10.88 -5.52
N ARG A 920 -45.15 9.70 -5.74
CA ARG A 920 -45.42 9.13 -7.07
C ARG A 920 -46.68 9.77 -7.66
N ILE A 921 -46.60 10.43 -8.82
CA ILE A 921 -47.77 10.97 -9.56
C ILE A 921 -47.71 10.55 -11.06
N PRO A 922 -48.84 10.20 -11.70
CA PRO A 922 -48.92 9.38 -12.92
C PRO A 922 -48.99 10.15 -14.26
N ARG A 923 -48.83 9.38 -15.37
CA ARG A 923 -48.84 9.78 -16.80
C ARG A 923 -50.14 10.48 -17.26
N VAL A 924 -50.02 11.61 -17.98
CA VAL A 924 -51.01 12.10 -18.99
C VAL A 924 -50.28 12.86 -20.12
N ALA A 925 -50.68 12.62 -21.37
CA ALA A 925 -50.15 13.24 -22.60
C ALA A 925 -50.96 14.48 -23.02
N PHE A 926 -50.32 15.48 -23.64
CA PHE A 926 -51.00 16.63 -24.26
C PHE A 926 -50.37 17.04 -25.60
N SER A 927 -51.21 17.18 -26.63
CA SER A 927 -50.88 17.75 -27.94
C SER A 927 -51.50 19.14 -28.12
N SER A 928 -50.69 20.06 -28.65
CA SER A 928 -51.01 21.28 -29.43
C SER A 928 -52.03 22.30 -28.89
N ALA A 929 -51.50 23.49 -28.66
CA ALA A 929 -52.12 24.79 -28.98
C ALA A 929 -53.43 25.15 -28.28
N HIS A 930 -53.44 25.21 -26.96
CA HIS A 930 -53.96 26.29 -26.08
C HIS A 930 -53.99 25.73 -24.64
N GLN A 931 -53.73 26.59 -23.66
CA GLN A 931 -53.54 26.29 -22.22
C GLN A 931 -52.20 25.66 -21.81
N VAL A 932 -51.15 26.49 -21.86
CA VAL A 932 -49.90 26.32 -21.09
C VAL A 932 -50.13 26.57 -19.58
N ASP A 933 -51.31 27.06 -19.20
CA ASP A 933 -51.55 27.54 -17.85
C ASP A 933 -51.85 26.46 -16.80
N ASP A 934 -52.40 25.29 -17.13
CA ASP A 934 -52.87 24.36 -16.08
C ASP A 934 -51.84 23.32 -15.62
N VAL A 935 -50.68 23.23 -16.28
CA VAL A 935 -49.62 22.26 -15.94
C VAL A 935 -48.40 22.91 -15.27
N LEU A 936 -48.18 24.20 -15.52
CA LEU A 936 -47.07 24.93 -14.92
C LEU A 936 -47.40 25.39 -13.50
N SER A 937 -46.47 25.19 -12.56
CA SER A 937 -46.60 25.76 -11.22
C SER A 937 -46.81 27.28 -11.32
N LYS A 938 -47.67 27.85 -10.46
CA LYS A 938 -47.99 29.29 -10.47
C LYS A 938 -46.73 30.18 -10.45
N SER A 939 -45.68 29.72 -9.78
CA SER A 939 -44.37 30.38 -9.73
C SER A 939 -43.67 30.39 -11.10
N MET A 940 -43.64 29.22 -11.78
CA MET A 940 -43.03 29.09 -13.12
C MET A 940 -43.76 29.93 -14.17
N ARG A 941 -45.10 30.00 -14.10
CA ARG A 941 -45.92 30.88 -14.95
C ARG A 941 -45.58 32.36 -14.76
N LYS A 942 -45.41 32.80 -13.51
CA LYS A 942 -45.06 34.19 -13.17
C LYS A 942 -43.64 34.54 -13.67
N GLN A 943 -42.71 33.61 -13.57
CA GLN A 943 -41.33 33.79 -14.04
C GLN A 943 -41.23 33.81 -15.57
N LEU A 944 -41.88 32.87 -16.26
CA LEU A 944 -41.95 32.85 -17.72
C LEU A 944 -42.64 34.10 -18.28
N ARG A 945 -43.73 34.56 -17.62
CA ARG A 945 -44.41 35.81 -18.02
C ARG A 945 -43.52 37.04 -17.84
N ARG A 946 -42.70 37.10 -16.78
CA ARG A 946 -41.76 38.22 -16.55
C ARG A 946 -40.58 38.19 -17.50
N ALA A 947 -40.01 37.01 -17.78
CA ALA A 947 -38.94 36.84 -18.75
C ALA A 947 -39.41 37.21 -20.17
N ARG A 948 -40.59 36.71 -20.56
CA ARG A 948 -41.23 37.06 -21.83
C ARG A 948 -41.48 38.56 -21.96
N ASN A 949 -42.10 39.18 -20.95
CA ASN A 949 -42.38 40.63 -20.96
C ASN A 949 -41.11 41.49 -21.07
N ARG A 950 -39.95 41.02 -20.58
CA ARG A 950 -38.68 41.75 -20.67
C ARG A 950 -37.97 41.54 -22.00
N ILE A 951 -37.97 40.32 -22.52
CA ILE A 951 -37.38 40.02 -23.84
C ILE A 951 -38.21 40.66 -24.97
N GLU A 952 -39.54 40.70 -24.82
CA GLU A 952 -40.43 41.44 -25.71
C GLU A 952 -40.23 42.96 -25.58
N ALA A 953 -39.84 43.47 -24.41
CA ALA A 953 -39.46 44.88 -24.25
C ALA A 953 -38.15 45.24 -24.97
N ASP A 954 -37.26 44.26 -25.17
CA ASP A 954 -36.04 44.39 -26.01
C ASP A 954 -36.32 44.11 -27.50
N GLY A 955 -37.59 43.98 -27.90
CA GLY A 955 -38.03 43.81 -29.29
C GLY A 955 -37.84 42.40 -29.86
N LYS A 956 -37.55 41.40 -29.02
CA LYS A 956 -37.32 40.01 -29.43
C LYS A 956 -38.48 39.11 -28.99
N GLN A 957 -38.88 38.18 -29.85
CA GLN A 957 -39.97 37.25 -29.58
C GLN A 957 -39.43 35.93 -29.02
N MET A 958 -39.82 35.59 -27.78
CA MET A 958 -39.42 34.34 -27.14
C MET A 958 -40.53 33.29 -27.26
N ILE A 959 -40.21 32.14 -27.85
CA ILE A 959 -41.10 30.98 -27.97
C ILE A 959 -40.40 29.79 -27.31
N ILE A 960 -41.05 29.18 -26.33
CA ILE A 960 -40.63 27.89 -25.77
C ILE A 960 -41.62 26.85 -26.26
N ALA A 961 -41.11 25.81 -26.91
CA ALA A 961 -41.91 24.70 -27.40
C ALA A 961 -41.43 23.40 -26.75
N PHE A 962 -42.39 22.64 -26.25
CA PHE A 962 -42.18 21.29 -25.73
C PHE A 962 -42.83 20.33 -26.71
N ASP A 963 -42.05 19.38 -27.21
CA ASP A 963 -42.53 18.33 -28.11
C ASP A 963 -42.21 16.97 -27.49
N ARG A 964 -43.19 16.08 -27.49
CA ARG A 964 -43.09 14.73 -26.92
C ARG A 964 -43.62 13.75 -27.95
N GLY A 965 -42.75 12.89 -28.45
CA GLY A 965 -43.09 11.99 -29.55
C GLY A 965 -42.19 10.77 -29.64
N LYS A 966 -42.66 9.75 -30.37
CA LYS A 966 -41.87 8.55 -30.69
C LYS A 966 -41.01 8.70 -31.95
N ALA A 967 -41.18 9.80 -32.71
CA ALA A 967 -40.42 10.09 -33.91
C ALA A 967 -40.22 11.60 -34.05
N ILE A 968 -38.96 12.02 -34.21
CA ILE A 968 -38.56 13.41 -34.48
C ILE A 968 -38.66 13.65 -35.99
N THR A 969 -39.12 14.83 -36.43
CA THR A 969 -39.07 15.20 -37.85
C THR A 969 -37.62 15.47 -38.30
N ALA A 970 -37.26 15.02 -39.52
CA ALA A 970 -35.92 15.21 -40.08
C ALA A 970 -35.42 16.68 -40.02
N GLU A 971 -36.35 17.63 -40.11
CA GLU A 971 -36.09 19.08 -40.04
C GLU A 971 -35.50 19.54 -38.69
N LEU A 972 -35.90 18.94 -37.56
CA LEU A 972 -35.39 19.33 -36.24
C LEU A 972 -33.93 18.90 -36.06
N ILE A 973 -33.52 17.81 -36.71
CA ILE A 973 -32.16 17.27 -36.64
C ILE A 973 -31.20 18.13 -37.44
N ASP A 974 -31.60 18.59 -38.63
CA ASP A 974 -30.79 19.51 -39.41
C ASP A 974 -30.55 20.82 -38.66
N GLU A 975 -31.55 21.32 -37.91
CA GLU A 975 -31.39 22.50 -37.04
C GLU A 975 -30.50 22.23 -35.82
N VAL A 976 -30.65 21.08 -35.16
CA VAL A 976 -29.83 20.67 -34.01
C VAL A 976 -28.37 20.43 -34.40
N GLU A 977 -28.13 19.76 -35.53
CA GLU A 977 -26.80 19.58 -36.12
C GLU A 977 -26.20 20.93 -36.51
N ALA A 978 -26.98 21.84 -37.13
CA ALA A 978 -26.50 23.18 -37.49
C ALA A 978 -26.10 24.01 -36.26
N VAL A 979 -26.86 23.93 -35.16
CA VAL A 979 -26.52 24.60 -33.90
C VAL A 979 -25.27 24.00 -33.25
N HIS A 980 -25.10 22.66 -33.26
CA HIS A 980 -23.89 22.02 -32.74
C HIS A 980 -22.65 22.34 -33.56
N VAL A 981 -22.74 22.16 -34.88
CA VAL A 981 -21.62 22.36 -35.80
C VAL A 981 -21.22 23.83 -35.83
N SER A 982 -22.18 24.78 -35.77
CA SER A 982 -21.86 26.21 -35.70
C SER A 982 -21.24 26.60 -34.35
N ARG A 983 -21.74 26.06 -33.23
CA ARG A 983 -21.21 26.32 -31.88
C ARG A 983 -19.79 25.79 -31.71
N ASP A 984 -19.52 24.57 -32.15
CA ASP A 984 -18.21 23.93 -31.98
C ASP A 984 -17.17 24.57 -32.92
N ARG A 985 -17.57 24.95 -34.15
CA ARG A 985 -16.72 25.72 -35.06
C ARG A 985 -16.42 27.13 -34.56
N ALA A 986 -17.40 27.82 -33.97
CA ALA A 986 -17.19 29.13 -33.34
C ALA A 986 -16.21 29.04 -32.15
N ALA A 987 -16.22 27.92 -31.42
CA ALA A 987 -15.28 27.62 -30.34
C ALA A 987 -13.97 26.95 -30.81
N ARG A 988 -13.71 26.85 -32.12
CA ARG A 988 -12.56 26.16 -32.75
C ARG A 988 -12.34 24.71 -32.27
N ARG A 989 -13.39 23.99 -31.92
CA ARG A 989 -13.36 22.57 -31.53
C ARG A 989 -13.90 21.70 -32.67
N ARG A 990 -13.39 20.47 -32.81
CA ARG A 990 -14.01 19.44 -33.66
C ARG A 990 -15.35 19.06 -33.03
N SER A 991 -16.39 18.92 -33.83
CA SER A 991 -17.71 18.57 -33.28
C SER A 991 -17.71 17.08 -32.93
N ASP A 992 -18.33 16.71 -31.82
CA ASP A 992 -18.44 15.29 -31.44
C ASP A 992 -19.29 14.51 -32.47
N LEU A 993 -20.15 15.19 -33.23
CA LEU A 993 -20.89 14.65 -34.38
C LEU A 993 -20.02 14.38 -35.63
N ASP A 994 -18.74 14.81 -35.64
CA ASP A 994 -17.76 14.40 -36.68
C ASP A 994 -17.31 12.94 -36.48
N ARG A 995 -17.61 12.31 -35.33
CA ARG A 995 -17.31 10.89 -35.07
C ARG A 995 -18.35 9.99 -35.73
N PRO A 996 -17.95 9.01 -36.57
CA PRO A 996 -18.89 8.14 -37.29
C PRO A 996 -19.85 7.36 -36.39
N SER A 997 -19.39 6.93 -35.20
CA SER A 997 -20.19 6.16 -34.24
C SER A 997 -21.29 6.98 -33.58
N GLU A 998 -21.01 8.23 -33.22
CA GLU A 998 -21.98 9.16 -32.62
C GLU A 998 -23.00 9.63 -33.65
N ARG A 999 -22.54 9.88 -34.88
CA ARG A 999 -23.41 10.22 -36.01
C ARG A 999 -24.32 9.05 -36.39
N GLU A 1000 -23.83 7.82 -36.31
CA GLU A 1000 -24.64 6.60 -36.48
C GLU A 1000 -25.64 6.42 -35.34
N PHE A 1001 -25.26 6.70 -34.09
CA PHE A 1001 -26.15 6.63 -32.93
C PHE A 1001 -27.33 7.61 -33.06
N TRP A 1002 -27.06 8.89 -33.33
CA TRP A 1002 -28.12 9.88 -33.54
C TRP A 1002 -28.98 9.55 -34.76
N ARG A 1003 -28.38 9.03 -35.84
CA ARG A 1003 -29.15 8.55 -36.99
C ARG A 1003 -30.08 7.39 -36.64
N ARG A 1004 -29.64 6.43 -35.81
CA ARG A 1004 -30.47 5.28 -35.37
C ARG A 1004 -31.59 5.67 -34.41
N VAL A 1005 -31.33 6.61 -33.49
CA VAL A 1005 -32.35 7.18 -32.60
C VAL A 1005 -33.46 7.86 -33.41
N VAL A 1006 -33.12 8.42 -34.57
CA VAL A 1006 -34.04 9.15 -35.46
C VAL A 1006 -34.74 8.25 -36.49
N GLU A 1007 -34.01 7.36 -37.16
CA GLU A 1007 -34.53 6.49 -38.23
C GLU A 1007 -35.49 5.41 -37.71
N GLY A 1008 -35.82 5.43 -36.42
CA GLY A 1008 -36.83 4.55 -35.84
C GLY A 1008 -36.37 3.11 -35.77
N GLY A 1009 -35.11 2.88 -35.39
CA GLY A 1009 -34.60 1.54 -35.09
C GLY A 1009 -35.38 0.91 -33.93
N ASN A 1010 -36.39 0.11 -34.28
CA ASN A 1010 -37.19 -0.75 -33.39
C ASN A 1010 -37.85 -0.08 -32.16
N GLY A 1011 -38.57 1.04 -32.32
CA GLY A 1011 -39.73 1.40 -31.47
C GLY A 1011 -39.59 1.44 -29.93
N GLU A 1012 -38.38 1.35 -29.36
CA GLU A 1012 -38.15 1.15 -27.92
C GLU A 1012 -38.02 2.46 -27.13
N TRP A 1013 -37.73 3.59 -27.78
CA TRP A 1013 -37.38 4.84 -27.11
C TRP A 1013 -38.53 5.86 -27.15
N GLU A 1014 -38.97 6.37 -25.99
CA GLU A 1014 -39.79 7.59 -25.92
C GLU A 1014 -38.87 8.81 -25.83
N ILE A 1015 -39.10 9.83 -26.67
CA ILE A 1015 -38.25 11.02 -26.73
C ILE A 1015 -39.03 12.27 -26.32
N GLU A 1016 -38.46 13.06 -25.43
CA GLU A 1016 -38.96 14.37 -25.02
C GLU A 1016 -37.96 15.47 -25.39
N ILE A 1017 -38.43 16.53 -26.05
CA ILE A 1017 -37.59 17.64 -26.48
C ILE A 1017 -38.19 18.95 -25.99
N ALA A 1018 -37.39 19.74 -25.27
CA ALA A 1018 -37.68 21.15 -25.05
C ALA A 1018 -36.78 21.99 -25.95
N SER A 1019 -37.38 22.96 -26.64
CA SER A 1019 -36.68 23.92 -27.47
C SER A 1019 -37.03 25.35 -27.08
N LEU A 1020 -36.00 26.19 -26.99
CA LEU A 1020 -36.11 27.63 -26.81
C LEU A 1020 -35.75 28.29 -28.13
N ARG A 1021 -36.70 29.01 -28.71
CA ARG A 1021 -36.54 29.81 -29.92
C ARG A 1021 -36.65 31.30 -29.60
N LEU A 1022 -35.70 32.08 -30.11
CA LEU A 1022 -35.70 33.54 -30.04
C LEU A 1022 -35.78 34.08 -31.48
N ASP A 1023 -36.81 34.85 -31.78
CA ASP A 1023 -37.10 35.38 -33.13
C ASP A 1023 -37.12 34.29 -34.23
N GLY A 1024 -37.64 33.10 -33.87
CA GLY A 1024 -37.72 31.95 -34.76
C GLY A 1024 -36.44 31.13 -34.89
N VAL A 1025 -35.32 31.56 -34.30
CA VAL A 1025 -34.04 30.84 -34.31
C VAL A 1025 -33.88 30.00 -33.06
N LEU A 1026 -33.50 28.73 -33.23
CA LEU A 1026 -33.23 27.80 -32.13
C LEU A 1026 -32.02 28.27 -31.32
N ALA A 1027 -32.27 28.72 -30.09
CA ALA A 1027 -31.26 29.26 -29.18
C ALA A 1027 -30.70 28.21 -28.23
N ALA A 1028 -31.55 27.31 -27.75
CA ALA A 1028 -31.18 26.17 -26.91
C ALA A 1028 -32.19 25.04 -27.06
N TYR A 1029 -31.76 23.80 -26.82
CA TYR A 1029 -32.62 22.64 -26.78
C TYR A 1029 -32.11 21.62 -25.75
N VAL A 1030 -33.01 20.75 -25.28
CA VAL A 1030 -32.70 19.62 -24.41
C VAL A 1030 -33.49 18.41 -24.93
N VAL A 1031 -32.81 17.27 -25.11
CA VAL A 1031 -33.42 16.01 -25.55
C VAL A 1031 -33.30 14.98 -24.42
N ALA A 1032 -34.41 14.37 -24.01
CA ALA A 1032 -34.43 13.25 -23.09
C ALA A 1032 -34.86 11.98 -23.84
N LEU A 1033 -34.04 10.92 -23.74
CA LEU A 1033 -34.32 9.58 -24.25
C LEU A 1033 -34.73 8.69 -23.08
N LEU A 1034 -35.84 7.97 -23.22
CA LEU A 1034 -36.31 7.01 -22.23
C LEU A 1034 -36.00 5.57 -22.66
N ASP A 1035 -35.25 4.85 -21.82
CA ASP A 1035 -34.98 3.41 -21.92
C ASP A 1035 -35.53 2.69 -20.70
N GLY A 1036 -36.70 2.04 -20.83
CA GLY A 1036 -37.39 1.46 -19.67
C GLY A 1036 -37.73 2.51 -18.61
N ASP A 1037 -37.14 2.39 -17.41
CA ASP A 1037 -37.31 3.33 -16.28
C ASP A 1037 -36.16 4.36 -16.16
N THR A 1038 -35.15 4.28 -17.05
CA THR A 1038 -33.97 5.14 -17.02
C THR A 1038 -34.00 6.22 -18.10
N TYR A 1039 -33.78 7.47 -17.69
CA TYR A 1039 -33.71 8.61 -18.61
C TYR A 1039 -32.24 8.97 -18.92
N ARG A 1040 -31.96 9.22 -20.20
CA ARG A 1040 -30.72 9.85 -20.66
C ARG A 1040 -31.03 11.22 -21.22
N VAL A 1041 -30.45 12.27 -20.63
CA VAL A 1041 -30.69 13.65 -21.06
C VAL A 1041 -29.46 14.24 -21.73
N TYR A 1042 -29.71 14.91 -22.85
CA TYR A 1042 -28.73 15.54 -23.71
C TYR A 1042 -29.01 17.04 -23.75
N ASP A 1043 -28.16 17.82 -23.08
CA ASP A 1043 -28.23 19.30 -22.98
C ASP A 1043 -27.35 20.01 -24.03
N GLY A 1044 -26.85 19.24 -24.99
CA GLY A 1044 -25.88 19.65 -25.99
C GLY A 1044 -24.43 19.73 -25.53
N ARG A 1045 -24.06 19.35 -24.31
CA ARG A 1045 -22.73 18.79 -24.02
C ARG A 1045 -23.00 17.31 -23.78
N MET A 1046 -22.37 16.40 -24.52
CA MET A 1046 -22.64 14.96 -24.40
C MET A 1046 -22.11 14.36 -23.08
N ASN A 1047 -22.54 14.89 -21.94
CA ASN A 1047 -22.46 14.25 -20.63
C ASN A 1047 -23.83 13.64 -20.35
N SER A 1048 -23.95 12.33 -20.51
CA SER A 1048 -25.14 11.59 -20.09
C SER A 1048 -25.06 11.31 -18.59
N GLU A 1049 -25.88 11.99 -17.79
CA GLU A 1049 -26.17 11.55 -16.43
C GLU A 1049 -27.44 10.69 -16.44
N TYR A 1050 -27.37 9.53 -15.79
CA TYR A 1050 -28.54 8.71 -15.47
C TYR A 1050 -29.13 9.24 -14.18
N VAL A 1051 -30.40 9.64 -14.20
CA VAL A 1051 -31.03 10.24 -13.03
C VAL A 1051 -32.47 9.74 -12.86
N ASP A 1052 -32.79 9.23 -11.67
CA ASP A 1052 -34.11 8.75 -11.28
C ASP A 1052 -35.03 9.93 -10.90
N TYR A 1053 -35.57 10.64 -11.88
CA TYR A 1053 -36.56 11.72 -11.67
C TYR A 1053 -37.78 11.57 -12.60
N SER A 1054 -38.88 12.25 -12.26
CA SER A 1054 -40.09 12.27 -13.09
C SER A 1054 -39.92 13.14 -14.36
N PRO A 1055 -40.42 12.67 -15.52
CA PRO A 1055 -40.03 13.14 -16.86
C PRO A 1055 -40.17 14.65 -17.11
N GLY A 1056 -41.26 15.28 -16.64
CA GLY A 1056 -41.55 16.68 -16.97
C GLY A 1056 -40.65 17.72 -16.28
N ARG A 1057 -40.16 17.45 -15.07
CA ARG A 1057 -39.41 18.46 -14.29
C ARG A 1057 -37.94 18.55 -14.70
N LEU A 1058 -37.37 17.47 -15.22
CA LEU A 1058 -35.94 17.40 -15.54
C LEU A 1058 -35.60 18.21 -16.79
N VAL A 1059 -36.43 18.10 -17.82
CA VAL A 1059 -36.30 18.89 -19.06
C VAL A 1059 -36.54 20.38 -18.77
N GLU A 1060 -37.50 20.71 -17.90
CA GLU A 1060 -37.79 22.09 -17.47
C GLU A 1060 -36.62 22.72 -16.68
N ALA A 1061 -36.06 21.99 -15.72
CA ALA A 1061 -34.94 22.47 -14.91
C ALA A 1061 -33.65 22.60 -15.72
N ALA A 1062 -33.35 21.62 -16.59
CA ALA A 1062 -32.16 21.64 -17.44
C ALA A 1062 -32.20 22.80 -18.45
N ALA A 1063 -33.34 23.03 -19.11
CA ALA A 1063 -33.50 24.13 -20.06
C ALA A 1063 -33.34 25.51 -19.37
N LEU A 1064 -33.89 25.67 -18.16
CA LEU A 1064 -33.79 26.92 -17.40
C LEU A 1064 -32.39 27.15 -16.84
N ASN A 1065 -31.75 26.11 -16.29
CA ASN A 1065 -30.40 26.20 -15.74
C ASN A 1065 -29.37 26.54 -16.85
N ARG A 1066 -29.60 26.07 -18.08
CA ARG A 1066 -28.79 26.44 -19.25
C ARG A 1066 -28.96 27.90 -19.64
N ALA A 1067 -30.19 28.43 -19.59
CA ALA A 1067 -30.45 29.85 -19.84
C ALA A 1067 -29.79 30.76 -18.78
N ILE A 1068 -29.65 30.26 -17.54
CA ILE A 1068 -28.99 30.97 -16.43
C ILE A 1068 -27.46 30.93 -16.54
N THR A 1069 -26.89 29.83 -17.03
CA THR A 1069 -25.43 29.58 -17.03
C THR A 1069 -24.71 30.01 -18.31
N ASP A 1070 -25.41 30.29 -19.40
CA ASP A 1070 -24.78 30.87 -20.60
C ASP A 1070 -24.48 32.36 -20.37
N SER A 1071 -23.19 32.70 -20.35
CA SER A 1071 -22.63 34.03 -20.06
C SER A 1071 -23.17 35.18 -20.93
N ARG A 1072 -23.93 34.88 -21.98
CA ARG A 1072 -24.66 35.88 -22.78
C ARG A 1072 -25.93 36.41 -22.09
N PHE A 1073 -26.39 35.80 -21.00
CA PHE A 1073 -27.61 36.16 -20.25
C PHE A 1073 -27.28 36.63 -18.83
N LEU A 1074 -26.39 37.63 -18.72
CA LEU A 1074 -25.86 38.20 -17.48
C LEU A 1074 -26.87 39.02 -16.63
N VAL A 1075 -28.18 38.72 -16.70
CA VAL A 1075 -29.27 39.52 -16.10
C VAL A 1075 -30.03 38.75 -14.99
N LEU A 1076 -29.60 37.54 -14.63
CA LEU A 1076 -30.35 36.65 -13.70
C LEU A 1076 -29.76 36.54 -12.28
N ASP A 1077 -28.93 37.50 -11.86
CA ASP A 1077 -28.40 37.63 -10.49
C ASP A 1077 -29.50 37.98 -9.45
N TRP A 1078 -30.73 38.27 -9.91
CA TRP A 1078 -31.88 38.58 -9.06
C TRP A 1078 -32.63 37.35 -8.53
N MET A 1079 -32.38 36.14 -9.07
CA MET A 1079 -33.10 34.92 -8.66
C MET A 1079 -32.64 34.36 -7.30
N SER A 1080 -31.47 34.77 -6.80
CA SER A 1080 -30.97 34.47 -5.46
C SER A 1080 -31.91 34.98 -4.35
N GLY A 1081 -32.63 36.08 -4.62
CA GLY A 1081 -33.63 36.65 -3.69
C GLY A 1081 -35.01 35.98 -3.72
N ILE A 1082 -35.30 35.12 -4.70
CA ILE A 1082 -36.61 34.46 -4.86
C ILE A 1082 -36.67 33.11 -4.11
N ALA A 1083 -35.54 32.55 -3.69
CA ALA A 1083 -35.50 31.38 -2.81
C ALA A 1083 -36.26 31.60 -1.49
N ALA A 1084 -36.37 32.85 -1.03
CA ALA A 1084 -37.21 33.25 0.12
C ALA A 1084 -38.72 33.18 -0.17
N GLU A 1085 -39.16 33.28 -1.43
CA GLU A 1085 -40.60 33.22 -1.81
C GLU A 1085 -41.12 31.76 -1.80
N LYS A 1086 -40.24 30.75 -1.90
CA LYS A 1086 -40.63 29.32 -1.82
C LYS A 1086 -41.02 28.87 -0.40
N LEU A 1087 -40.61 29.59 0.64
CA LEU A 1087 -41.06 29.38 2.02
C LEU A 1087 -42.49 29.88 2.29
N LEU A 1088 -43.11 30.61 1.35
CA LEU A 1088 -44.40 31.29 1.53
C LEU A 1088 -45.57 30.72 0.72
N CYS A 1089 -45.37 29.64 -0.04
CA CYS A 1089 -46.41 29.07 -0.91
C CYS A 1089 -46.60 27.57 -0.69
N THR A 1090 -47.07 27.18 0.49
CA THR A 1090 -47.76 25.90 0.70
C THR A 1090 -49.26 26.16 0.87
N ASN A 1091 -50.06 25.25 0.34
CA ASN A 1091 -51.46 25.44 -0.07
C ASN A 1091 -52.41 25.79 1.11
N ILE A 1092 -53.18 26.87 0.94
CA ILE A 1092 -54.15 27.44 1.91
C ILE A 1092 -55.51 26.76 1.73
N ALA A 1093 -55.60 25.46 1.99
CA ALA A 1093 -56.87 24.74 1.86
C ALA A 1093 -57.24 23.88 3.07
N GLU A 1094 -56.32 23.63 3.99
CA GLU A 1094 -56.59 22.85 5.20
C GLU A 1094 -56.08 23.64 6.41
N SER A 1095 -56.96 23.87 7.37
CA SER A 1095 -56.72 24.70 8.57
C SER A 1095 -55.69 24.08 9.53
N ARG A 1096 -54.42 24.03 9.12
CA ARG A 1096 -53.31 23.44 9.88
C ARG A 1096 -52.03 24.27 9.78
N ALA A 1097 -51.35 24.49 10.91
CA ALA A 1097 -50.01 25.07 10.93
C ALA A 1097 -48.98 24.05 10.39
N ARG A 1098 -48.10 24.46 9.47
CA ARG A 1098 -47.09 23.60 8.81
C ARG A 1098 -45.68 24.11 9.12
N LEU A 1099 -44.87 23.28 9.78
CA LEU A 1099 -43.43 23.51 9.95
C LEU A 1099 -42.71 22.72 8.85
N VAL A 1100 -41.91 23.40 8.02
CA VAL A 1100 -41.16 22.78 6.92
C VAL A 1100 -39.69 22.71 7.33
N ALA A 1101 -39.23 21.51 7.67
CA ALA A 1101 -37.81 21.19 7.85
C ALA A 1101 -37.35 20.43 6.61
N THR A 1102 -36.25 20.86 6.02
CA THR A 1102 -35.59 20.12 4.94
C THR A 1102 -34.19 19.76 5.41
N SER A 1103 -33.64 18.63 4.96
CA SER A 1103 -32.25 18.26 5.19
C SER A 1103 -31.57 17.99 3.85
N GLY A 1104 -30.34 18.46 3.67
CA GLY A 1104 -29.60 18.14 2.45
C GLY A 1104 -28.11 18.40 2.59
N SER A 1105 -27.36 17.34 2.35
CA SER A 1105 -25.90 17.35 2.28
C SER A 1105 -25.48 16.81 0.92
N ARG A 1106 -25.41 17.68 -0.10
CA ARG A 1106 -24.71 17.39 -1.36
C ARG A 1106 -24.46 18.62 -2.24
N TYR A 1107 -24.01 19.73 -1.64
CA TYR A 1107 -23.54 20.90 -2.43
C TYR A 1107 -22.44 21.67 -1.68
N LEU A 1108 -21.38 20.98 -1.22
CA LEU A 1108 -20.14 21.64 -0.79
C LEU A 1108 -18.94 20.76 -1.13
N ALA A 1109 -18.57 20.77 -2.41
CA ALA A 1109 -17.24 20.38 -2.86
C ALA A 1109 -16.96 21.01 -4.23
N SER A 1110 -16.75 22.34 -4.25
CA SER A 1110 -15.97 22.98 -5.29
C SER A 1110 -15.34 24.27 -4.77
N SER A 1111 -14.03 24.18 -4.50
CA SER A 1111 -13.00 25.21 -4.73
C SER A 1111 -13.34 26.67 -4.39
N ASP A 1112 -12.93 27.12 -3.19
CA ASP A 1112 -11.95 28.21 -3.01
C ASP A 1112 -11.86 28.63 -1.53
N TRP A 1113 -11.02 27.94 -0.75
CA TRP A 1113 -10.70 28.36 0.63
C TRP A 1113 -9.24 28.76 0.83
N ARG A 1114 -8.44 28.84 -0.24
CA ARG A 1114 -7.03 29.31 -0.18
C ARG A 1114 -6.84 30.80 -0.43
N ASN A 1115 -7.87 31.55 -0.82
CA ASN A 1115 -7.76 32.99 -1.10
C ASN A 1115 -8.20 33.93 0.04
N VAL A 1116 -8.66 33.43 1.19
CA VAL A 1116 -9.10 34.29 2.32
C VAL A 1116 -8.03 34.49 3.40
N GLN A 1117 -6.92 33.74 3.36
CA GLN A 1117 -5.79 33.97 4.27
C GLN A 1117 -4.82 35.08 3.82
N ALA A 1118 -5.01 35.65 2.63
CA ALA A 1118 -4.16 36.71 2.09
C ALA A 1118 -4.65 38.15 2.38
N GLU A 1119 -5.83 38.34 3.00
CA GLU A 1119 -6.41 39.67 3.27
C GLU A 1119 -6.58 40.00 4.77
N LEU A 1120 -6.02 39.18 5.68
CA LEU A 1120 -6.05 39.40 7.14
C LEU A 1120 -4.67 39.63 7.78
N VAL A 1121 -3.70 40.10 6.99
CA VAL A 1121 -2.45 40.69 7.50
C VAL A 1121 -2.35 42.12 6.97
N GLY A 1122 -3.01 43.07 7.63
CA GLY A 1122 -3.02 44.44 7.13
C GLY A 1122 -3.85 45.49 7.88
N SER A 1123 -3.90 45.51 9.22
CA SER A 1123 -3.88 46.77 10.00
C SER A 1123 -3.98 46.51 11.50
N ARG A 1124 -3.09 47.18 12.24
CA ARG A 1124 -2.91 47.14 13.69
C ARG A 1124 -3.90 48.09 14.37
N HIS A 1125 -4.62 47.61 15.39
CA HIS A 1125 -4.46 47.97 16.81
C HIS A 1125 -5.30 47.05 17.70
#